data_AF-A0A7C6FJW4-F1
#
_entry.id   AF-A0A7C6FJW4-F1
#
_cell.length_a   1.000
_cell.length_b   1.000
_cell.length_c   1.000
_cell.angle_alpha   90.00
_cell.angle_beta   90.00
_cell.angle_gamma   90.00
#
_symmetry.space_group_name_H-M   'P 1'
#
loop_
_entity.id
_entity.type
_entity.pdbx_description
1 polymer ?
#
loop_
_entity_poly.entity_id
_entity_poly.type
_entity_poly.pdbx_seq_one_letter_code
_entity_poly.pdbx_strand_id
1 'polypeptide(L)'
;MKLTTDISARCEALRKNRTFQTIFDLTCENPERIAAHWLEGNEERSCTFGDYRQKTKDYAQYLLKELGGRNQGKFLAIQVDTCKEWFSMFWAVLYAGFNPVLLNATLSDDMTVHMLREAGACGVIFQGRCNLPSEFVQIDANLMFKAPEAEDFAPVWGDKVALCTSGSTATSRIFVYDQVAICEQVLNSDLLHKANPRIVNHQMQRNLAFLPFHHIFGFMVCVMWCNFIGYETVFLKDRSPETILGTMRRFKVNFLCAVPVLANSLSNGLNKKVAQEKPIKRAAFKIMKGISLGLQNIVPRFGMDFAKNVLFKSVNSQLMGPDINCVILGGSHTPREHMRNIAALGYYTISGFGMTETAITSCETSMNLHTRTSGSVGRPMSSVEYKVESDGKRSNTGEMLIRGRSVHTGQLKGGVLIPPDLDAQGWYRTGDIVRLEKGMRMYVEGRSKDVIINESGENVYPDELEDSFANLEGVEQFCVLGLKNTGESRVNRLKRRRHVRPDYEDITLVLNVGDRYRDDEFLTQLMRQIAQANKRLPVLKQITRVLATRVPFELANGIKVKRLALKTNLEAGKIPYRDLDLKSGSLPLSDKEPIVVEEVVPDVVGQDEIKDQVRKLYADALEIAPSQVADDAHFINDLGGDSLQVLSVSLKVEELFHILIPTEEYGECTTVNDLTAVINKHLTGEEQKPEEPRGAVTPVTRFEDSEEFQAFYERQQALLGSGMENPYFVRHDSTLTDVSMMEGQEVLNFGSYNYVAMSGRPEVQAAAKDAIDKYGTSASGSRLLAGEKTLYQELERELADWKNAEAALILVSGHATNVTLVGNFCGKDDLILYDALAHNSIDQGTKLSQATSKPFPHNDHVALESILKAQRHNYKKCLIIIEGAYSMDGDIANVPAFVELKKKYGCFLLVDEAHSACVIGKTGGGVDEYFNLKPDDIDIKMGTLSKGLGTCGGYLAGPRSIIEYLRYNLPGFVFSVGISPPLAAGTLEAIRLLRQDPSIIQSLETAINTFVKEAHKRKLNTCLAGHTAIIPILVGSDENAFLLSNMLRHKGVFVPPAVFPAVPKGKARLRFCVVSEHKEEQIIRALDALLEAAEEAGITLPA
;
A
#
# COMPACT_ATOMS: atom_id res chain seq x y z
N MET A 1 -8.86 48.59 7.70
CA MET A 1 -7.99 49.06 6.59
C MET A 1 -7.69 47.86 5.69
N LYS A 2 -7.55 47.99 4.36
CA LYS A 2 -7.05 46.87 3.55
C LYS A 2 -5.54 46.75 3.77
N LEU A 3 -5.11 45.74 4.52
CA LEU A 3 -3.69 45.44 4.70
C LEU A 3 -3.10 45.01 3.35
N THR A 4 -2.04 45.70 2.93
CA THR A 4 -1.33 45.43 1.67
C THR A 4 0.17 45.46 1.89
N THR A 5 0.92 44.65 1.12
CA THR A 5 2.37 44.50 1.28
C THR A 5 3.12 45.01 0.05
N ASP A 6 4.06 45.93 0.24
CA ASP A 6 5.03 46.29 -0.80
C ASP A 6 6.15 45.25 -0.86
N ILE A 7 5.92 44.23 -1.69
CA ILE A 7 6.84 43.12 -1.93
C ILE A 7 8.17 43.62 -2.50
N SER A 8 8.13 44.62 -3.41
CA SER A 8 9.35 45.12 -4.05
C SER A 8 10.18 45.95 -3.08
N ALA A 9 9.57 46.78 -2.23
CA ALA A 9 10.28 47.51 -1.17
C ALA A 9 10.87 46.57 -0.11
N ARG A 10 10.10 45.58 0.38
CA ARG A 10 10.63 44.53 1.28
C ARG A 10 11.82 43.78 0.64
N CYS A 11 11.71 43.42 -0.63
CA CYS A 11 12.81 42.78 -1.36
C CYS A 11 14.01 43.71 -1.60
N GLU A 12 13.82 45.02 -1.74
CA GLU A 12 14.93 45.98 -1.81
C GLU A 12 15.65 46.12 -0.46
N ALA A 13 14.91 46.13 0.66
CA ALA A 13 15.49 46.10 2.00
C ALA A 13 16.30 44.80 2.23
N LEU A 14 15.74 43.64 1.87
CA LEU A 14 16.44 42.35 1.97
C LEU A 14 17.66 42.24 1.02
N ARG A 15 17.67 42.97 -0.10
CA ARG A 15 18.87 43.07 -0.96
C ARG A 15 19.99 43.89 -0.31
N LYS A 16 19.67 44.84 0.58
CA LYS A 16 20.66 45.68 1.29
C LYS A 16 21.29 44.97 2.47
N ASN A 17 20.56 44.12 3.18
CA ASN A 17 21.09 43.27 4.25
C ASN A 17 20.53 41.84 4.13
N ARG A 18 21.39 40.89 3.75
CA ARG A 18 21.01 39.50 3.43
C ARG A 18 21.23 38.58 4.63
N THR A 19 20.42 38.79 5.66
CA THR A 19 20.53 38.09 6.94
C THR A 19 19.20 37.50 7.39
N PHE A 20 19.25 36.41 8.18
CA PHE A 20 18.05 35.85 8.82
C PHE A 20 17.31 36.88 9.67
N GLN A 21 18.05 37.75 10.37
CA GLN A 21 17.50 38.90 11.07
C GLN A 21 16.65 39.79 10.16
N THR A 22 17.15 40.15 8.97
CA THR A 22 16.42 41.05 8.06
C THR A 22 15.13 40.40 7.52
N ILE A 23 15.13 39.09 7.30
CA ILE A 23 13.89 38.35 6.95
C ILE A 23 12.89 38.42 8.10
N PHE A 24 13.32 38.11 9.33
CA PHE A 24 12.47 38.12 10.52
C PHE A 24 11.92 39.51 10.85
N ASP A 25 12.77 40.54 10.79
CA ASP A 25 12.38 41.90 11.13
C ASP A 25 11.41 42.53 10.10
N LEU A 26 11.56 42.24 8.80
CA LEU A 26 10.59 42.62 7.77
C LEU A 26 9.30 41.79 7.86
N THR A 27 9.40 40.51 8.22
CA THR A 27 8.23 39.64 8.44
C THR A 27 7.36 40.21 9.57
N CYS A 28 7.97 40.42 10.74
CA CYS A 28 7.36 40.94 11.95
C CYS A 28 7.47 42.48 12.08
N GLU A 29 7.45 43.22 10.96
CA GLU A 29 7.50 44.71 10.97
C GLU A 29 6.14 45.34 11.38
N ASN A 30 5.04 44.62 11.13
CA ASN A 30 3.67 45.03 11.48
C ASN A 30 3.14 44.08 12.58
N PRO A 31 3.30 44.39 13.89
CA PRO A 31 2.96 43.46 14.96
C PRO A 31 1.48 43.07 14.94
N GLU A 32 0.57 44.02 14.78
CA GLU A 32 -0.90 43.84 14.72
C GLU A 32 -1.42 42.97 13.55
N ARG A 33 -0.56 42.61 12.59
CA ARG A 33 -0.97 41.81 11.43
C ARG A 33 -1.12 40.35 11.84
N ILE A 34 -2.27 39.74 11.54
CA ILE A 34 -2.47 38.30 11.76
C ILE A 34 -1.42 37.52 10.95
N ALA A 35 -0.74 36.60 11.63
CA ALA A 35 0.27 35.71 11.06
C ALA A 35 -0.29 34.32 10.78
N ALA A 36 -1.16 33.80 11.66
CA ALA A 36 -1.69 32.46 11.55
C ALA A 36 -3.10 32.28 12.12
N HIS A 37 -3.78 31.22 11.65
CA HIS A 37 -5.09 30.76 12.13
C HIS A 37 -5.06 29.26 12.42
N TRP A 38 -5.87 28.79 13.38
CA TRP A 38 -6.12 27.37 13.64
C TRP A 38 -7.50 27.17 14.29
N LEU A 39 -7.93 25.92 14.43
CA LEU A 39 -9.08 25.54 15.25
C LEU A 39 -8.62 25.02 16.61
N GLU A 40 -9.26 25.51 17.67
CA GLU A 40 -9.08 25.02 19.04
C GLU A 40 -10.44 24.51 19.53
N GLY A 41 -10.60 23.19 19.53
CA GLY A 41 -11.93 22.58 19.48
C GLY A 41 -12.66 23.03 18.20
N ASN A 42 -13.79 23.73 18.37
CA ASN A 42 -14.54 24.33 17.27
C ASN A 42 -14.33 25.85 17.11
N GLU A 43 -13.57 26.49 18.01
CA GLU A 43 -13.35 27.94 17.99
C GLU A 43 -12.24 28.31 16.99
N GLU A 44 -12.46 29.40 16.25
CA GLU A 44 -11.42 29.99 15.39
C GLU A 44 -10.45 30.80 16.24
N ARG A 45 -9.20 30.35 16.28
CA ARG A 45 -8.10 31.06 16.92
C ARG A 45 -7.17 31.63 15.87
N SER A 46 -6.52 32.73 16.24
CA SER A 46 -5.48 33.35 15.42
C SER A 46 -4.40 33.95 16.31
N CYS A 47 -3.22 34.19 15.73
CA CYS A 47 -2.16 34.95 16.37
C CYS A 47 -1.51 35.90 15.37
N THR A 48 -0.92 36.96 15.90
CA THR A 48 -0.32 38.07 15.16
C THR A 48 1.19 37.86 14.97
N PHE A 49 1.79 38.64 14.08
CA PHE A 49 3.25 38.69 13.95
C PHE A 49 3.92 39.30 15.19
N GLY A 50 3.18 40.05 16.01
CA GLY A 50 3.58 40.49 17.35
C GLY A 50 3.68 39.31 18.33
N ASP A 51 2.63 38.50 18.44
CA ASP A 51 2.63 37.29 19.29
C ASP A 51 3.75 36.32 18.90
N TYR A 52 3.92 36.11 17.59
CA TYR A 52 5.02 35.30 17.07
C TYR A 52 6.40 35.88 17.39
N ARG A 53 6.57 37.21 17.32
CA ARG A 53 7.83 37.88 17.70
C ARG A 53 8.11 37.73 19.20
N GLN A 54 7.10 37.84 20.08
CA GLN A 54 7.29 37.67 21.52
C GLN A 54 7.63 36.22 21.87
N LYS A 55 6.83 35.25 21.43
CA LYS A 55 7.11 33.81 21.61
C LYS A 55 8.49 33.39 21.10
N THR A 56 9.02 34.06 20.06
CA THR A 56 10.39 33.83 19.57
C THR A 56 11.43 34.20 20.63
N LYS A 57 11.26 35.29 21.38
CA LYS A 57 12.13 35.66 22.50
C LYS A 57 12.00 34.66 23.66
N ASP A 58 10.75 34.36 24.03
CA ASP A 58 10.41 33.50 25.17
C ASP A 58 11.04 32.11 25.00
N TYR A 59 10.87 31.51 23.82
CA TYR A 59 11.49 30.23 23.46
C TYR A 59 13.01 30.36 23.33
N ALA A 60 13.55 31.47 22.82
CA ALA A 60 15.00 31.66 22.71
C ALA A 60 15.71 31.79 24.08
N GLN A 61 15.09 32.48 25.04
CA GLN A 61 15.59 32.56 26.42
C GLN A 61 15.53 31.19 27.12
N TYR A 62 14.45 30.44 26.90
CA TYR A 62 14.32 29.05 27.35
C TYR A 62 15.41 28.15 26.76
N LEU A 63 15.64 28.20 25.44
CA LEU A 63 16.69 27.42 24.77
C LEU A 63 18.10 27.75 25.29
N LEU A 64 18.41 29.03 25.53
CA LEU A 64 19.70 29.42 26.12
C LEU A 64 19.88 28.91 27.57
N LYS A 65 18.81 28.81 28.34
CA LYS A 65 18.83 28.27 29.71
C LYS A 65 19.12 26.76 29.72
N GLU A 66 18.47 26.00 28.86
CA GLU A 66 18.62 24.52 28.83
C GLU A 66 19.90 24.06 28.10
N LEU A 67 20.33 24.75 27.03
CA LEU A 67 21.51 24.37 26.24
C LEU A 67 22.82 25.06 26.70
N GLY A 68 22.72 26.25 27.29
CA GLY A 68 23.84 27.10 27.70
C GLY A 68 24.58 27.77 26.53
N GLY A 69 24.90 29.06 26.67
CA GLY A 69 25.52 29.88 25.61
C GLY A 69 26.82 29.32 25.00
N ARG A 70 27.56 28.46 25.72
CA ARG A 70 28.75 27.75 25.20
C ARG A 70 28.48 26.84 23.98
N ASN A 71 27.22 26.56 23.67
CA ASN A 71 26.81 25.73 22.53
C ASN A 71 26.32 26.57 21.33
N GLN A 72 26.30 27.91 21.40
CA GLN A 72 25.96 28.77 20.27
C GLN A 72 26.89 28.49 19.06
N GLY A 73 26.35 28.65 17.85
CA GLY A 73 26.95 28.26 16.58
C GLY A 73 26.77 26.77 16.21
N LYS A 74 26.46 25.89 17.17
CA LYS A 74 26.16 24.48 16.89
C LYS A 74 24.79 24.28 16.25
N PHE A 75 24.61 23.10 15.70
CA PHE A 75 23.31 22.64 15.21
C PHE A 75 22.40 22.18 16.36
N LEU A 76 21.10 22.46 16.24
CA LEU A 76 20.04 22.00 17.15
C LEU A 76 18.91 21.41 16.30
N ALA A 77 18.49 20.18 16.58
CA ALA A 77 17.45 19.53 15.79
C ALA A 77 16.04 19.95 16.22
N ILE A 78 15.13 20.03 15.24
CA ILE A 78 13.69 20.20 15.44
C ILE A 78 13.01 18.93 14.90
N GLN A 79 12.45 18.13 15.79
CA GLN A 79 11.75 16.87 15.55
C GLN A 79 10.33 16.95 16.12
N VAL A 80 9.57 17.88 15.57
CA VAL A 80 8.16 18.13 15.86
C VAL A 80 7.43 18.16 14.51
N ASP A 81 6.12 17.99 14.46
CA ASP A 81 5.36 18.14 13.21
C ASP A 81 4.96 19.61 12.95
N THR A 82 4.47 19.91 11.74
CA THR A 82 3.95 21.22 11.35
C THR A 82 2.83 21.67 12.31
N CYS A 83 3.17 22.57 13.24
CA CYS A 83 2.28 23.09 14.29
C CYS A 83 2.24 24.62 14.29
N LYS A 84 1.22 25.21 14.93
CA LYS A 84 1.04 26.68 15.03
C LYS A 84 2.21 27.38 15.73
N GLU A 85 2.95 26.67 16.59
CA GLU A 85 4.17 27.14 17.24
C GLU A 85 5.43 27.13 16.34
N TRP A 86 5.38 26.48 15.17
CA TRP A 86 6.57 26.21 14.34
C TRP A 86 7.36 27.44 13.95
N PHE A 87 6.67 28.55 13.63
CA PHE A 87 7.32 29.83 13.31
C PHE A 87 8.22 30.28 14.48
N SER A 88 7.63 30.48 15.66
CA SER A 88 8.37 30.94 16.83
C SER A 88 9.44 29.94 17.28
N MET A 89 9.20 28.63 17.14
CA MET A 89 10.20 27.60 17.43
C MET A 89 11.40 27.67 16.47
N PHE A 90 11.17 27.63 15.15
CA PHE A 90 12.24 27.73 14.14
C PHE A 90 13.05 29.01 14.30
N TRP A 91 12.37 30.15 14.45
CA TRP A 91 13.05 31.42 14.63
C TRP A 91 13.76 31.50 15.98
N ALA A 92 13.24 30.91 17.07
CA ALA A 92 13.91 30.92 18.37
C ALA A 92 15.24 30.18 18.38
N VAL A 93 15.37 29.08 17.62
CA VAL A 93 16.66 28.39 17.43
C VAL A 93 17.69 29.36 16.84
N LEU A 94 17.33 30.09 15.78
CA LEU A 94 18.19 31.12 15.17
C LEU A 94 18.41 32.33 16.11
N TYR A 95 17.39 32.79 16.83
CA TYR A 95 17.39 33.97 17.71
C TYR A 95 18.23 33.77 18.98
N ALA A 96 18.39 32.51 19.41
CA ALA A 96 19.28 32.05 20.47
C ALA A 96 20.70 31.74 20.00
N GLY A 97 20.98 31.79 18.69
CA GLY A 97 22.33 31.60 18.14
C GLY A 97 22.67 30.18 17.75
N PHE A 98 21.69 29.28 17.64
CA PHE A 98 21.87 27.92 17.13
C PHE A 98 21.44 27.83 15.65
N ASN A 99 21.90 26.79 14.97
CA ASN A 99 21.54 26.52 13.58
C ASN A 99 20.51 25.37 13.52
N PRO A 100 19.27 25.58 13.06
CA PRO A 100 18.25 24.53 13.05
C PRO A 100 18.55 23.39 12.04
N VAL A 101 18.42 22.15 12.49
CA VAL A 101 18.33 20.94 11.64
C VAL A 101 16.88 20.48 11.62
N LEU A 102 16.28 20.41 10.44
CA LEU A 102 14.88 20.01 10.31
C LEU A 102 14.79 18.50 10.10
N LEU A 103 14.26 17.79 11.11
CA LEU A 103 14.04 16.35 11.09
C LEU A 103 12.55 16.03 10.86
N ASN A 104 12.26 14.80 10.44
CA ASN A 104 10.89 14.29 10.43
C ASN A 104 10.47 13.89 11.85
N ALA A 105 9.29 14.31 12.29
CA ALA A 105 8.75 13.97 13.62
C ALA A 105 8.64 12.45 13.86
N THR A 106 8.39 11.67 12.79
CA THR A 106 8.16 10.21 12.87
C THR A 106 9.45 9.36 12.73
N LEU A 107 10.63 9.93 12.97
CA LEU A 107 11.86 9.12 13.07
C LEU A 107 11.85 8.29 14.35
N SER A 108 12.28 7.03 14.28
CA SER A 108 12.55 6.20 15.46
C SER A 108 13.71 6.77 16.28
N ASP A 109 13.81 6.37 17.55
CA ASP A 109 14.88 6.82 18.45
C ASP A 109 16.28 6.50 17.89
N ASP A 110 16.53 5.30 17.36
CA ASP A 110 17.81 4.93 16.75
C ASP A 110 18.18 5.81 15.54
N MET A 111 17.21 6.06 14.65
CA MET A 111 17.43 6.92 13.49
C MET A 111 17.60 8.39 13.89
N THR A 112 16.93 8.82 14.96
CA THR A 112 17.13 10.13 15.59
C THR A 112 18.56 10.27 16.09
N VAL A 113 19.07 9.30 16.87
CA VAL A 113 20.48 9.28 17.34
C VAL A 113 21.45 9.32 16.16
N HIS A 114 21.20 8.57 15.08
CA HIS A 114 22.04 8.62 13.88
C HIS A 114 22.07 10.03 13.24
N MET A 115 20.92 10.65 13.03
CA MET A 115 20.83 11.98 12.40
C MET A 115 21.44 13.09 13.26
N LEU A 116 21.31 13.01 14.59
CA LEU A 116 21.95 13.96 15.52
C LEU A 116 23.48 13.88 15.46
N ARG A 117 24.03 12.66 15.36
CA ARG A 117 25.48 12.42 15.20
C ARG A 117 25.99 12.91 13.85
N GLU A 118 25.27 12.63 12.76
CA GLU A 118 25.65 13.11 11.42
C GLU A 118 25.59 14.63 11.29
N ALA A 119 24.63 15.29 11.96
CA ALA A 119 24.54 16.75 11.99
C ALA A 119 25.56 17.42 12.93
N GLY A 120 26.15 16.69 13.88
CA GLY A 120 26.92 17.29 14.98
C GLY A 120 26.05 18.14 15.91
N ALA A 121 24.79 17.77 16.10
CA ALA A 121 23.82 18.53 16.87
C ALA A 121 24.09 18.45 18.39
N CYS A 122 23.82 19.53 19.13
CA CYS A 122 23.96 19.52 20.60
C CYS A 122 22.73 18.99 21.35
N GLY A 123 21.63 18.71 20.63
CA GLY A 123 20.36 18.28 21.21
C GLY A 123 19.23 18.26 20.19
N VAL A 124 18.02 17.98 20.68
CA VAL A 124 16.79 17.96 19.88
C VAL A 124 15.61 18.55 20.65
N ILE A 125 14.78 19.32 19.94
CA ILE A 125 13.45 19.72 20.36
C ILE A 125 12.47 18.69 19.80
N PHE A 126 11.73 18.00 20.67
CA PHE A 126 10.83 16.89 20.30
C PHE A 126 9.51 16.98 21.07
N GLN A 127 8.51 16.18 20.69
CA GLN A 127 7.20 16.16 21.35
C GLN A 127 6.76 14.72 21.65
N GLY A 128 6.57 14.38 22.94
CA GLY A 128 6.15 13.05 23.38
C GLY A 128 7.15 12.39 24.34
N ARG A 129 7.45 11.10 24.11
CA ARG A 129 8.57 10.38 24.76
C ARG A 129 9.59 10.00 23.69
N CYS A 130 10.87 10.04 24.03
CA CYS A 130 12.00 9.67 23.19
C CYS A 130 13.13 9.21 24.13
N ASN A 131 13.87 8.16 23.77
CA ASN A 131 14.86 7.50 24.65
C ASN A 131 16.29 7.70 24.12
N LEU A 132 16.77 8.94 24.12
CA LEU A 132 18.08 9.29 23.54
C LEU A 132 19.22 9.18 24.57
N PRO A 133 20.46 8.91 24.14
CA PRO A 133 21.64 8.93 24.99
C PRO A 133 21.87 10.30 25.65
N SER A 134 22.45 10.29 26.85
CA SER A 134 22.72 11.48 27.68
C SER A 134 23.77 12.46 27.11
N GLU A 135 24.35 12.16 25.95
CA GLU A 135 25.22 13.07 25.20
C GLU A 135 24.45 14.19 24.47
N PHE A 136 23.15 14.02 24.26
CA PHE A 136 22.26 15.01 23.63
C PHE A 136 21.33 15.67 24.65
N VAL A 137 21.17 16.99 24.57
CA VAL A 137 20.15 17.70 25.36
C VAL A 137 18.78 17.46 24.74
N GLN A 138 17.84 16.95 25.53
CA GLN A 138 16.50 16.59 25.10
C GLN A 138 15.51 17.66 25.58
N ILE A 139 14.79 18.30 24.66
CA ILE A 139 13.94 19.45 24.95
C ILE A 139 12.49 19.11 24.59
N ASP A 140 11.64 18.91 25.60
CA ASP A 140 10.20 18.75 25.39
C ASP A 140 9.59 20.08 24.90
N ALA A 141 9.11 20.06 23.65
CA ALA A 141 8.42 21.17 23.03
C ALA A 141 7.20 21.64 23.85
N ASN A 142 6.49 20.73 24.54
CA ASN A 142 5.32 21.08 25.36
C ASN A 142 5.67 21.91 26.61
N LEU A 143 6.93 21.85 27.07
CA LEU A 143 7.45 22.71 28.14
C LEU A 143 7.95 24.04 27.56
N MET A 144 8.69 24.02 26.46
CA MET A 144 9.13 25.22 25.76
C MET A 144 7.96 26.10 25.31
N PHE A 145 6.86 25.50 24.83
CA PHE A 145 5.65 26.23 24.43
C PHE A 145 4.94 26.95 25.60
N LYS A 146 5.34 26.66 26.85
CA LYS A 146 4.88 27.27 28.10
C LYS A 146 5.98 28.10 28.78
N ALA A 147 7.05 28.46 28.06
CA ALA A 147 8.08 29.35 28.56
C ALA A 147 7.49 30.69 29.07
N PRO A 148 8.04 31.28 30.14
CA PRO A 148 7.64 32.61 30.60
C PRO A 148 8.03 33.70 29.59
N GLU A 149 7.39 34.86 29.70
CA GLU A 149 7.72 36.03 28.88
C GLU A 149 9.16 36.50 29.16
N ALA A 150 9.97 36.71 28.11
CA ALA A 150 11.39 36.98 28.25
C ALA A 150 11.70 38.45 28.61
N GLU A 151 12.24 38.66 29.82
CA GLU A 151 12.84 39.92 30.26
C GLU A 151 14.16 40.20 29.51
N ASP A 152 14.28 41.41 28.92
CA ASP A 152 15.48 41.99 28.28
C ASP A 152 16.37 41.08 27.42
N PHE A 153 15.75 40.19 26.63
CA PHE A 153 16.48 39.30 25.71
C PHE A 153 17.05 40.05 24.49
N ALA A 154 18.39 40.02 24.33
CA ALA A 154 19.10 40.49 23.15
C ALA A 154 19.52 39.31 22.24
N PRO A 155 19.14 39.27 20.96
CA PRO A 155 19.41 38.12 20.09
C PRO A 155 20.86 37.99 19.65
N VAL A 156 21.32 36.74 19.61
CA VAL A 156 22.54 36.31 18.90
C VAL A 156 22.05 35.47 17.73
N TRP A 157 22.39 35.81 16.50
CA TRP A 157 21.80 35.16 15.32
C TRP A 157 22.62 33.96 14.83
N GLY A 158 21.96 32.81 14.71
CA GLY A 158 22.40 31.71 13.86
C GLY A 158 22.39 32.10 12.37
N ASP A 159 23.23 31.47 11.56
CA ASP A 159 23.52 31.87 10.19
C ASP A 159 23.28 30.77 9.14
N LYS A 160 22.85 29.57 9.57
CA LYS A 160 22.61 28.39 8.72
C LYS A 160 21.34 27.63 9.10
N VAL A 161 20.73 26.96 8.13
CA VAL A 161 19.67 25.95 8.32
C VAL A 161 20.05 24.67 7.58
N ALA A 162 19.75 23.52 8.18
CA ALA A 162 20.01 22.20 7.59
C ALA A 162 18.70 21.46 7.31
N LEU A 163 18.57 20.89 6.10
CA LEU A 163 17.41 20.11 5.65
C LEU A 163 17.83 18.71 5.20
N CYS A 164 17.00 17.71 5.52
CA CYS A 164 17.30 16.31 5.24
C CYS A 164 16.63 15.81 3.96
N THR A 165 17.23 14.83 3.29
CA THR A 165 16.58 14.08 2.19
C THR A 165 15.67 12.99 2.72
N SER A 166 14.50 12.77 2.11
CA SER A 166 13.68 11.58 2.41
C SER A 166 14.47 10.30 2.15
N GLY A 167 14.60 9.45 3.17
CA GLY A 167 15.44 8.25 3.16
C GLY A 167 14.80 7.09 2.42
N SER A 168 14.90 7.07 1.09
CA SER A 168 14.59 5.89 0.25
C SER A 168 15.74 4.87 0.16
N THR A 169 16.82 5.12 0.89
CA THR A 169 17.96 4.24 1.15
C THR A 169 18.36 4.41 2.61
N ALA A 170 19.05 3.45 3.22
CA ALA A 170 19.38 3.42 4.65
C ALA A 170 20.39 4.52 5.13
N THR A 171 20.59 5.59 4.35
CA THR A 171 21.45 6.74 4.64
C THR A 171 20.79 8.03 4.16
N SER A 172 20.14 8.78 5.06
CA SER A 172 19.69 10.14 4.74
C SER A 172 20.89 11.10 4.64
N ARG A 173 20.75 12.19 3.87
CA ARG A 173 21.76 13.24 3.73
C ARG A 173 21.23 14.57 4.25
N ILE A 174 22.11 15.33 4.88
CA ILE A 174 21.79 16.60 5.54
C ILE A 174 22.46 17.74 4.76
N PHE A 175 21.67 18.56 4.07
CA PHE A 175 22.15 19.67 3.25
C PHE A 175 21.97 21.00 3.97
N VAL A 176 23.02 21.83 3.97
CA VAL A 176 23.08 23.10 4.69
C VAL A 176 22.90 24.26 3.72
N TYR A 177 22.11 25.24 4.12
CA TYR A 177 21.95 26.55 3.47
C TYR A 177 22.41 27.63 4.45
N ASP A 178 23.18 28.60 3.98
CA ASP A 178 23.44 29.81 4.74
C ASP A 178 22.30 30.84 4.60
N GLN A 179 22.32 31.86 5.44
CA GLN A 179 21.35 32.95 5.40
C GLN A 179 21.29 33.68 4.05
N VAL A 180 22.38 33.73 3.27
CA VAL A 180 22.40 34.39 1.95
C VAL A 180 21.62 33.55 0.94
N ALA A 181 21.78 32.22 0.97
CA ALA A 181 21.04 31.31 0.10
C ALA A 181 19.53 31.34 0.39
N ILE A 182 19.13 31.43 1.67
CA ILE A 182 17.72 31.62 2.04
C ILE A 182 17.21 33.01 1.63
N CYS A 183 18.01 34.07 1.77
CA CYS A 183 17.64 35.41 1.27
C CYS A 183 17.42 35.40 -0.25
N GLU A 184 18.30 34.77 -1.03
CA GLU A 184 18.16 34.68 -2.49
C GLU A 184 16.93 33.84 -2.89
N GLN A 185 16.57 32.81 -2.11
CA GLN A 185 15.27 32.14 -2.27
C GLN A 185 14.09 33.10 -2.05
N VAL A 186 14.06 33.81 -0.92
CA VAL A 186 12.97 34.73 -0.57
C VAL A 186 12.82 35.88 -1.59
N LEU A 187 13.93 36.37 -2.15
CA LEU A 187 13.94 37.42 -3.18
C LEU A 187 13.26 37.01 -4.50
N ASN A 188 13.04 35.71 -4.75
CA ASN A 188 12.31 35.24 -5.93
C ASN A 188 10.81 35.60 -5.89
N SER A 189 10.28 35.98 -4.72
CA SER A 189 8.92 36.52 -4.58
C SER A 189 8.69 37.80 -5.41
N ASP A 190 9.70 38.67 -5.54
CA ASP A 190 9.66 39.88 -6.37
C ASP A 190 9.55 39.54 -7.87
N LEU A 191 10.24 38.48 -8.32
CA LEU A 191 10.15 37.99 -9.70
C LEU A 191 8.77 37.40 -9.98
N LEU A 192 8.27 36.54 -9.10
CA LEU A 192 6.94 35.93 -9.24
C LEU A 192 5.83 36.98 -9.23
N HIS A 193 5.94 37.98 -8.36
CA HIS A 193 5.02 39.10 -8.29
C HIS A 193 4.95 39.88 -9.61
N LYS A 194 6.10 40.25 -10.16
CA LYS A 194 6.22 40.98 -11.44
C LYS A 194 5.81 40.13 -12.64
N ALA A 195 6.03 38.82 -12.60
CA ALA A 195 5.69 37.90 -13.69
C ALA A 195 4.19 37.55 -13.72
N ASN A 196 3.58 37.24 -12.57
CA ASN A 196 2.14 37.00 -12.49
C ASN A 196 1.56 37.25 -11.08
N PRO A 197 0.84 38.37 -10.89
CA PRO A 197 0.18 38.70 -9.63
C PRO A 197 -0.84 37.67 -9.10
N ARG A 198 -1.29 36.67 -9.86
CA ARG A 198 -2.10 35.58 -9.29
C ARG A 198 -1.30 34.69 -8.32
N ILE A 199 0.03 34.61 -8.50
CA ILE A 199 0.92 33.81 -7.66
C ILE A 199 1.33 34.62 -6.41
N VAL A 200 1.90 35.81 -6.60
CA VAL A 200 2.35 36.68 -5.51
C VAL A 200 1.82 38.10 -5.73
N ASN A 201 1.12 38.69 -4.75
CA ASN A 201 0.59 40.05 -4.87
C ASN A 201 0.45 40.77 -3.52
N HIS A 202 0.19 42.08 -3.60
CA HIS A 202 0.08 42.95 -2.44
C HIS A 202 -1.07 42.61 -1.48
N GLN A 203 -2.12 41.90 -1.92
CA GLN A 203 -3.26 41.59 -1.06
C GLN A 203 -2.93 40.40 -0.15
N MET A 204 -3.53 40.39 1.05
CA MET A 204 -3.40 39.26 1.96
C MET A 204 -3.89 37.97 1.32
N GLN A 205 -3.04 36.96 1.28
CA GLN A 205 -3.40 35.59 0.95
C GLN A 205 -3.32 34.69 2.19
N ARG A 206 -4.07 33.59 2.14
CA ARG A 206 -4.11 32.54 3.15
C ARG A 206 -3.53 31.28 2.54
N ASN A 207 -2.39 30.85 3.08
CA ASN A 207 -1.71 29.62 2.70
C ASN A 207 -2.04 28.52 3.71
N LEU A 208 -2.17 27.27 3.25
CA LEU A 208 -2.44 26.13 4.12
C LEU A 208 -1.13 25.43 4.52
N ALA A 209 -0.94 25.20 5.81
CA ALA A 209 0.20 24.47 6.38
C ALA A 209 0.09 22.94 6.19
N PHE A 210 -0.19 22.52 4.96
CA PHE A 210 -0.39 21.11 4.58
C PHE A 210 0.93 20.35 4.41
N LEU A 211 1.92 20.96 3.75
CA LEU A 211 3.23 20.36 3.53
C LEU A 211 4.04 20.31 4.84
N PRO A 212 4.76 19.21 5.15
CA PRO A 212 5.65 19.16 6.30
C PRO A 212 6.74 20.24 6.22
N PHE A 213 6.89 21.03 7.29
CA PHE A 213 7.81 22.18 7.30
C PHE A 213 9.29 21.79 7.47
N HIS A 214 9.60 20.51 7.69
CA HIS A 214 10.96 19.97 7.53
C HIS A 214 11.34 19.66 6.07
N HIS A 215 10.38 19.66 5.15
CA HIS A 215 10.58 19.31 3.75
C HIS A 215 10.77 20.58 2.89
N ILE A 216 11.72 20.55 1.95
CA ILE A 216 12.25 21.75 1.26
C ILE A 216 11.16 22.65 0.64
N PHE A 217 10.10 22.07 0.06
CA PHE A 217 9.01 22.82 -0.58
C PHE A 217 8.10 23.51 0.44
N GLY A 218 7.75 22.81 1.54
CA GLY A 218 6.98 23.39 2.64
C GLY A 218 7.77 24.48 3.37
N PHE A 219 9.04 24.22 3.67
CA PHE A 219 9.93 25.20 4.30
C PHE A 219 10.11 26.46 3.45
N MET A 220 10.55 26.33 2.20
CA MET A 220 10.88 27.50 1.37
C MET A 220 9.64 28.33 1.01
N VAL A 221 8.51 27.68 0.69
CA VAL A 221 7.34 28.41 0.18
C VAL A 221 6.33 28.74 1.28
N CYS A 222 5.84 27.74 2.03
CA CYS A 222 4.79 27.95 3.05
C CYS A 222 5.30 28.66 4.30
N VAL A 223 6.58 28.51 4.67
CA VAL A 223 7.22 29.30 5.74
C VAL A 223 7.91 30.52 5.14
N MET A 224 9.07 30.35 4.50
CA MET A 224 9.96 31.47 4.21
C MET A 224 9.37 32.51 3.24
N TRP A 225 8.77 32.10 2.12
CA TRP A 225 8.14 33.06 1.18
C TRP A 225 6.83 33.61 1.74
N CYS A 226 5.88 32.76 2.15
CA CYS A 226 4.57 33.20 2.60
C CYS A 226 4.67 34.14 3.81
N ASN A 227 5.46 33.81 4.85
CA ASN A 227 5.61 34.71 5.99
C ASN A 227 6.38 36.00 5.64
N PHE A 228 7.36 35.97 4.73
CA PHE A 228 8.03 37.20 4.27
C PHE A 228 7.14 38.13 3.44
N ILE A 229 6.17 37.60 2.69
CA ILE A 229 5.09 38.38 2.06
C ILE A 229 4.01 38.78 3.11
N GLY A 230 4.09 38.19 4.31
CA GLY A 230 3.15 38.36 5.41
C GLY A 230 1.80 37.68 5.17
N TYR A 231 1.74 36.68 4.29
CA TYR A 231 0.56 35.85 4.09
C TYR A 231 0.22 35.12 5.40
N GLU A 232 -1.09 35.01 5.67
CA GLU A 232 -1.62 34.30 6.83
C GLU A 232 -1.45 32.78 6.62
N THR A 233 -0.93 32.08 7.62
CA THR A 233 -0.73 30.61 7.62
C THR A 233 -1.86 29.92 8.37
N VAL A 234 -2.64 29.10 7.67
CA VAL A 234 -3.74 28.34 8.25
C VAL A 234 -3.22 26.96 8.64
N PHE A 235 -3.19 26.67 9.94
CA PHE A 235 -2.78 25.38 10.48
C PHE A 235 -3.96 24.42 10.58
N LEU A 236 -3.67 23.17 10.27
CA LEU A 236 -4.59 22.05 10.36
C LEU A 236 -4.61 21.49 11.79
N LYS A 237 -5.75 20.92 12.21
CA LYS A 237 -5.83 20.06 13.41
C LYS A 237 -5.19 18.70 13.15
N ASP A 238 -5.50 18.14 11.97
CA ASP A 238 -5.12 16.82 11.48
C ASP A 238 -5.04 16.86 9.94
N ARG A 239 -4.54 15.79 9.31
CA ARG A 239 -4.33 15.73 7.84
C ARG A 239 -5.43 14.97 7.09
N SER A 240 -6.61 14.75 7.68
CA SER A 240 -7.74 14.14 6.94
C SER A 240 -8.17 15.02 5.75
N PRO A 241 -8.64 14.44 4.63
CA PRO A 241 -9.19 15.20 3.50
C PRO A 241 -10.32 16.15 3.92
N GLU A 242 -11.12 15.72 4.90
CA GLU A 242 -12.27 16.43 5.47
C GLU A 242 -11.83 17.66 6.26
N THR A 243 -10.88 17.51 7.20
CA THR A 243 -10.28 18.65 7.90
C THR A 243 -9.55 19.57 6.93
N ILE A 244 -8.84 19.05 5.92
CA ILE A 244 -8.16 19.86 4.91
C ILE A 244 -9.17 20.74 4.14
N LEU A 245 -10.15 20.14 3.47
CA LEU A 245 -11.10 20.88 2.64
C LEU A 245 -12.05 21.72 3.49
N GLY A 246 -12.43 21.25 4.68
CA GLY A 246 -13.19 22.01 5.68
C GLY A 246 -12.45 23.27 6.13
N THR A 247 -11.20 23.13 6.56
CA THR A 247 -10.30 24.24 6.95
C THR A 247 -10.10 25.21 5.80
N MET A 248 -9.86 24.72 4.58
CA MET A 248 -9.71 25.56 3.39
C MET A 248 -10.95 26.42 3.12
N ARG A 249 -12.16 25.85 3.19
CA ARG A 249 -13.42 26.59 3.00
C ARG A 249 -13.72 27.54 4.17
N ARG A 250 -13.50 27.10 5.41
CA ARG A 250 -13.79 27.88 6.63
C ARG A 250 -12.92 29.14 6.72
N PHE A 251 -11.60 28.97 6.64
CA PHE A 251 -10.66 30.10 6.67
C PHE A 251 -10.49 30.79 5.31
N LYS A 252 -11.10 30.29 4.23
CA LYS A 252 -10.99 30.86 2.86
C LYS A 252 -9.53 30.90 2.38
N VAL A 253 -8.87 29.75 2.47
CA VAL A 253 -7.54 29.52 1.90
C VAL A 253 -7.60 29.85 0.40
N ASN A 254 -6.66 30.67 -0.06
CA ASN A 254 -6.66 31.18 -1.43
C ASN A 254 -5.33 30.96 -2.18
N PHE A 255 -4.31 30.47 -1.49
CA PHE A 255 -3.02 30.04 -2.04
C PHE A 255 -2.70 28.62 -1.53
N LEU A 256 -2.41 27.68 -2.43
CA LEU A 256 -2.03 26.31 -2.06
C LEU A 256 -0.74 25.89 -2.75
N CYS A 257 0.20 25.35 -1.97
CA CYS A 257 1.31 24.54 -2.45
C CYS A 257 1.01 23.07 -2.13
N ALA A 258 1.16 22.20 -3.13
CA ALA A 258 0.78 20.80 -3.02
C ALA A 258 1.72 19.89 -3.81
N VAL A 259 1.87 18.64 -3.35
CA VAL A 259 2.47 17.58 -4.16
C VAL A 259 1.50 17.17 -5.29
N PRO A 260 2.00 16.73 -6.46
CA PRO A 260 1.15 16.34 -7.58
C PRO A 260 0.11 15.26 -7.27
N VAL A 261 0.33 14.38 -6.28
CA VAL A 261 -0.68 13.39 -5.88
C VAL A 261 -1.97 14.03 -5.34
N LEU A 262 -1.93 15.16 -4.62
CA LEU A 262 -3.17 15.85 -4.23
C LEU A 262 -3.94 16.38 -5.45
N ALA A 263 -3.22 16.84 -6.48
CA ALA A 263 -3.82 17.22 -7.76
C ALA A 263 -4.36 16.00 -8.55
N ASN A 264 -3.62 14.89 -8.55
CA ASN A 264 -4.05 13.64 -9.19
C ASN A 264 -5.33 13.11 -8.51
N SER A 265 -5.38 13.03 -7.19
CA SER A 265 -6.56 12.56 -6.45
C SER A 265 -7.77 13.49 -6.62
N LEU A 266 -7.58 14.82 -6.67
CA LEU A 266 -8.66 15.75 -7.00
C LEU A 266 -9.15 15.61 -8.45
N SER A 267 -8.23 15.38 -9.41
CA SER A 267 -8.57 15.09 -10.81
C SER A 267 -9.33 13.77 -10.95
N ASN A 268 -8.84 12.72 -10.30
CA ASN A 268 -9.36 11.35 -10.42
C ASN A 268 -10.66 11.20 -9.64
N GLY A 269 -10.81 11.79 -8.45
CA GLY A 269 -12.08 11.86 -7.73
C GLY A 269 -13.16 12.65 -8.49
N LEU A 270 -12.79 13.77 -9.13
CA LEU A 270 -13.68 14.49 -10.04
C LEU A 270 -14.12 13.61 -11.23
N ASN A 271 -13.17 12.89 -11.83
CA ASN A 271 -13.48 11.97 -12.93
C ASN A 271 -14.32 10.76 -12.48
N LYS A 272 -14.04 10.14 -11.31
CA LYS A 272 -14.82 9.04 -10.70
C LYS A 272 -16.26 9.49 -10.44
N LYS A 273 -16.46 10.64 -9.79
CA LYS A 273 -17.81 11.19 -9.53
C LYS A 273 -18.57 11.57 -10.82
N VAL A 274 -17.90 12.14 -11.82
CA VAL A 274 -18.53 12.36 -13.15
C VAL A 274 -18.86 11.02 -13.82
N ALA A 275 -17.98 10.03 -13.72
CA ALA A 275 -18.22 8.66 -14.17
C ALA A 275 -19.21 7.88 -13.29
N GLN A 276 -19.68 8.42 -12.16
CA GLN A 276 -20.80 7.87 -11.39
C GLN A 276 -22.12 8.61 -11.68
N GLU A 277 -22.11 9.71 -12.43
CA GLU A 277 -23.34 10.43 -12.77
C GLU A 277 -24.08 9.87 -14.00
N LYS A 278 -25.39 10.18 -14.08
CA LYS A 278 -26.29 9.77 -15.17
C LYS A 278 -25.77 10.28 -16.55
N PRO A 279 -26.01 9.57 -17.68
CA PRO A 279 -25.49 9.94 -19.01
C PRO A 279 -25.67 11.41 -19.42
N ILE A 280 -26.83 12.00 -19.12
CA ILE A 280 -27.16 13.40 -19.42
C ILE A 280 -26.21 14.36 -18.66
N LYS A 281 -25.94 14.07 -17.38
CA LYS A 281 -25.00 14.86 -16.56
C LYS A 281 -23.54 14.64 -16.98
N ARG A 282 -23.14 13.42 -17.36
CA ARG A 282 -21.83 13.14 -17.96
C ARG A 282 -21.59 13.98 -19.23
N ALA A 283 -22.58 14.00 -20.12
CA ALA A 283 -22.54 14.79 -21.35
C ALA A 283 -22.46 16.30 -21.03
N ALA A 284 -23.30 16.79 -20.11
CA ALA A 284 -23.26 18.17 -19.64
C ALA A 284 -21.89 18.54 -19.05
N PHE A 285 -21.28 17.67 -18.22
CA PHE A 285 -19.94 17.91 -17.68
C PHE A 285 -18.86 17.96 -18.76
N LYS A 286 -18.85 17.02 -19.73
CA LYS A 286 -17.89 17.06 -20.86
C LYS A 286 -18.07 18.35 -21.69
N ILE A 287 -19.30 18.83 -21.90
CA ILE A 287 -19.59 20.12 -22.55
C ILE A 287 -19.07 21.29 -21.70
N MET A 288 -19.32 21.32 -20.38
CA MET A 288 -18.85 22.37 -19.47
C MET A 288 -17.31 22.43 -19.38
N LYS A 289 -16.62 21.28 -19.32
CA LYS A 289 -15.15 21.18 -19.42
C LYS A 289 -14.65 21.79 -20.73
N GLY A 290 -15.32 21.51 -21.85
CA GLY A 290 -15.04 22.13 -23.15
C GLY A 290 -15.21 23.64 -23.17
N ILE A 291 -16.35 24.16 -22.69
CA ILE A 291 -16.66 25.59 -22.63
C ILE A 291 -15.64 26.33 -21.75
N SER A 292 -15.32 25.81 -20.57
CA SER A 292 -14.33 26.41 -19.65
C SER A 292 -12.95 26.52 -20.29
N LEU A 293 -12.42 25.42 -20.85
CA LEU A 293 -11.10 25.40 -21.46
C LEU A 293 -11.05 26.25 -22.75
N GLY A 294 -12.15 26.32 -23.50
CA GLY A 294 -12.29 27.22 -24.66
C GLY A 294 -12.26 28.69 -24.26
N LEU A 295 -13.07 29.10 -23.28
CA LEU A 295 -13.07 30.47 -22.75
C LEU A 295 -11.72 30.85 -22.14
N GLN A 296 -11.05 29.93 -21.46
CA GLN A 296 -9.71 30.14 -20.90
C GLN A 296 -8.60 30.26 -21.96
N ASN A 297 -8.80 29.72 -23.16
CA ASN A 297 -7.88 29.93 -24.28
C ASN A 297 -8.02 31.34 -24.90
N ILE A 298 -9.23 31.88 -24.95
CA ILE A 298 -9.52 33.19 -25.58
C ILE A 298 -9.35 34.35 -24.59
N VAL A 299 -9.92 34.21 -23.38
CA VAL A 299 -9.91 35.27 -22.33
C VAL A 299 -9.53 34.65 -20.97
N PRO A 300 -8.25 34.33 -20.71
CA PRO A 300 -7.83 33.46 -19.61
C PRO A 300 -8.36 33.81 -18.21
N ARG A 301 -8.38 35.10 -17.85
CA ARG A 301 -8.88 35.56 -16.53
C ARG A 301 -10.39 35.33 -16.41
N PHE A 302 -11.18 35.89 -17.34
CA PHE A 302 -12.63 35.74 -17.36
C PHE A 302 -13.06 34.28 -17.48
N GLY A 303 -12.39 33.48 -18.32
CA GLY A 303 -12.68 32.05 -18.47
C GLY A 303 -12.51 31.26 -17.17
N MET A 304 -11.45 31.54 -16.40
CA MET A 304 -11.25 30.94 -15.08
C MET A 304 -12.30 31.41 -14.07
N ASP A 305 -12.55 32.72 -14.01
CA ASP A 305 -13.45 33.29 -13.01
C ASP A 305 -14.93 32.95 -13.28
N PHE A 306 -15.32 32.81 -14.57
CA PHE A 306 -16.62 32.27 -14.99
C PHE A 306 -16.75 30.77 -14.69
N ALA A 307 -15.72 29.98 -14.99
CA ALA A 307 -15.69 28.56 -14.66
C ALA A 307 -15.83 28.34 -13.14
N LYS A 308 -15.06 29.11 -12.35
CA LYS A 308 -15.01 28.98 -10.89
C LYS A 308 -16.33 29.35 -10.21
N ASN A 309 -16.91 30.48 -10.60
CA ASN A 309 -18.02 31.11 -9.88
C ASN A 309 -19.42 30.86 -10.49
N VAL A 310 -19.49 30.41 -11.74
CA VAL A 310 -20.76 30.14 -12.45
C VAL A 310 -20.83 28.66 -12.84
N LEU A 311 -19.94 28.21 -13.73
CA LEU A 311 -20.08 26.92 -14.42
C LEU A 311 -19.92 25.72 -13.48
N PHE A 312 -18.93 25.77 -12.59
CA PHE A 312 -18.62 24.73 -11.61
C PHE A 312 -18.88 25.16 -10.17
N LYS A 313 -19.70 26.21 -9.96
CA LYS A 313 -19.97 26.79 -8.62
C LYS A 313 -20.29 25.74 -7.55
N SER A 314 -21.21 24.81 -7.86
CA SER A 314 -21.66 23.75 -6.94
C SER A 314 -20.53 22.74 -6.63
N VAL A 315 -19.76 22.37 -7.65
CA VAL A 315 -18.61 21.45 -7.51
C VAL A 315 -17.51 22.10 -6.66
N ASN A 316 -17.19 23.36 -6.92
CA ASN A 316 -16.14 24.10 -6.21
C ASN A 316 -16.51 24.38 -4.75
N SER A 317 -17.79 24.54 -4.40
CA SER A 317 -18.24 24.60 -3.00
C SER A 317 -18.07 23.28 -2.23
N GLN A 318 -18.01 22.13 -2.92
CA GLN A 318 -17.77 20.81 -2.32
C GLN A 318 -16.29 20.40 -2.33
N LEU A 319 -15.50 20.95 -3.26
CA LEU A 319 -14.05 20.82 -3.33
C LEU A 319 -13.36 21.97 -2.54
N MET A 320 -12.33 22.57 -3.14
CA MET A 320 -11.37 23.48 -2.50
C MET A 320 -11.93 24.88 -2.14
N GLY A 321 -13.21 25.14 -2.42
CA GLY A 321 -13.83 26.46 -2.27
C GLY A 321 -13.64 27.38 -3.48
N PRO A 322 -14.43 28.48 -3.59
CA PRO A 322 -14.31 29.48 -4.64
C PRO A 322 -13.13 30.44 -4.40
N ASP A 323 -12.57 30.50 -3.20
CA ASP A 323 -11.52 31.47 -2.82
C ASP A 323 -10.14 31.14 -3.42
N ILE A 324 -9.86 29.89 -3.80
CA ILE A 324 -8.57 29.46 -4.38
C ILE A 324 -8.23 30.23 -5.66
N ASN A 325 -7.11 30.95 -5.60
CA ASN A 325 -6.62 31.84 -6.66
C ASN A 325 -5.32 31.35 -7.31
N CYS A 326 -4.53 30.52 -6.62
CA CYS A 326 -3.34 29.86 -7.16
C CYS A 326 -3.15 28.47 -6.53
N VAL A 327 -2.75 27.49 -7.35
CA VAL A 327 -2.32 26.15 -6.93
C VAL A 327 -0.95 25.87 -7.57
N ILE A 328 0.08 25.73 -6.74
CA ILE A 328 1.45 25.42 -7.17
C ILE A 328 1.74 23.95 -6.89
N LEU A 329 2.10 23.20 -7.92
CA LEU A 329 2.49 21.80 -7.85
C LEU A 329 4.01 21.65 -7.93
N GLY A 330 4.59 20.75 -7.12
CA GLY A 330 6.03 20.53 -7.11
C GLY A 330 6.45 19.27 -6.34
N GLY A 331 7.65 18.76 -6.65
CA GLY A 331 8.24 17.55 -6.04
C GLY A 331 8.18 16.29 -6.91
N SER A 332 7.30 16.24 -7.91
CA SER A 332 7.28 15.18 -8.95
C SER A 332 6.71 15.73 -10.26
N HIS A 333 6.65 14.88 -11.31
CA HIS A 333 5.85 15.16 -12.50
C HIS A 333 4.36 15.26 -12.15
N THR A 334 3.61 16.02 -12.96
CA THR A 334 2.15 16.10 -12.93
C THR A 334 1.62 15.85 -14.36
N PRO A 335 0.84 14.79 -14.61
CA PRO A 335 0.32 14.51 -15.95
C PRO A 335 -0.49 15.68 -16.52
N ARG A 336 -0.28 15.95 -17.81
CA ARG A 336 -0.87 17.09 -18.50
C ARG A 336 -2.40 17.20 -18.41
N GLU A 337 -3.15 16.09 -18.49
CA GLU A 337 -4.60 16.17 -18.32
C GLU A 337 -5.01 16.53 -16.88
N HIS A 338 -4.31 16.08 -15.84
CA HIS A 338 -4.70 16.39 -14.47
C HIS A 338 -4.62 17.91 -14.19
N MET A 339 -3.56 18.56 -14.70
CA MET A 339 -3.47 20.02 -14.71
C MET A 339 -4.62 20.69 -15.49
N ARG A 340 -5.11 20.07 -16.58
CA ARG A 340 -6.24 20.57 -17.38
C ARG A 340 -7.59 20.35 -16.70
N ASN A 341 -7.77 19.28 -15.93
CA ASN A 341 -8.98 18.99 -15.18
C ASN A 341 -9.19 20.03 -14.06
N ILE A 342 -8.15 20.28 -13.27
CA ILE A 342 -8.18 21.31 -12.20
C ILE A 342 -8.30 22.71 -12.80
N ALA A 343 -7.60 22.98 -13.92
CA ALA A 343 -7.77 24.23 -14.65
C ALA A 343 -9.21 24.41 -15.18
N ALA A 344 -9.89 23.34 -15.62
CA ALA A 344 -11.27 23.42 -16.13
C ALA A 344 -12.26 23.86 -15.05
N LEU A 345 -12.03 23.54 -13.77
CA LEU A 345 -12.82 24.04 -12.64
C LEU A 345 -12.66 25.56 -12.38
N GLY A 346 -11.68 26.20 -13.04
CA GLY A 346 -11.40 27.64 -12.93
C GLY A 346 -10.25 28.00 -11.99
N TYR A 347 -9.51 27.01 -11.48
CA TYR A 347 -8.34 27.25 -10.65
C TYR A 347 -7.09 27.56 -11.50
N TYR A 348 -6.26 28.50 -11.04
CA TYR A 348 -4.97 28.80 -11.66
C TYR A 348 -3.89 27.82 -11.16
N THR A 349 -3.86 26.66 -11.80
CA THR A 349 -2.87 25.59 -11.58
C THR A 349 -1.62 25.81 -12.42
N ILE A 350 -0.45 25.64 -11.78
CA ILE A 350 0.90 25.76 -12.34
C ILE A 350 1.85 24.75 -11.66
N SER A 351 2.98 24.46 -12.30
CA SER A 351 4.04 23.61 -11.74
C SER A 351 5.35 24.39 -11.50
N GLY A 352 6.17 23.91 -10.58
CA GLY A 352 7.54 24.38 -10.35
C GLY A 352 8.52 23.24 -10.09
N PHE A 353 9.80 23.57 -10.07
CA PHE A 353 10.91 22.61 -9.90
C PHE A 353 11.87 23.06 -8.80
N GLY A 354 12.45 22.08 -8.13
CA GLY A 354 13.36 22.23 -7.00
C GLY A 354 13.64 20.89 -6.31
N MET A 355 14.72 20.84 -5.54
CA MET A 355 15.17 19.67 -4.78
C MET A 355 15.85 20.11 -3.47
N THR A 356 16.10 19.20 -2.53
CA THR A 356 16.71 19.53 -1.22
C THR A 356 18.10 20.17 -1.37
N GLU A 357 18.78 19.95 -2.49
CA GLU A 357 20.12 20.42 -2.82
C GLU A 357 20.16 21.76 -3.57
N THR A 358 19.09 22.17 -4.28
CA THR A 358 19.06 23.45 -5.02
C THR A 358 17.92 24.40 -4.59
N ALA A 359 17.12 23.98 -3.60
CA ALA A 359 15.88 24.63 -3.18
C ALA A 359 14.94 24.86 -4.38
N ILE A 360 14.16 25.94 -4.42
CA ILE A 360 13.21 26.21 -5.50
C ILE A 360 13.90 27.00 -6.62
N THR A 361 13.83 26.52 -7.86
CA THR A 361 14.67 27.04 -8.95
C THR A 361 13.89 27.48 -10.19
N SER A 362 12.65 26.99 -10.40
CA SER A 362 11.71 27.57 -11.37
C SER A 362 10.24 27.36 -11.00
N CYS A 363 9.36 28.20 -11.55
CA CYS A 363 7.91 28.05 -11.47
C CYS A 363 7.25 28.65 -12.73
N GLU A 364 6.20 28.01 -13.26
CA GLU A 364 5.50 28.51 -14.45
C GLU A 364 4.58 29.68 -14.12
N THR A 365 4.69 30.77 -14.88
CA THR A 365 3.99 32.04 -14.62
C THR A 365 2.98 32.41 -15.71
N SER A 366 2.93 31.64 -16.81
CA SER A 366 2.08 31.92 -17.96
C SER A 366 0.59 31.88 -17.62
N MET A 367 -0.15 32.87 -18.14
CA MET A 367 -1.62 32.87 -18.16
C MET A 367 -2.20 32.02 -19.31
N ASN A 368 -1.40 31.66 -20.32
CA ASN A 368 -1.86 30.84 -21.44
C ASN A 368 -2.13 29.40 -20.97
N LEU A 369 -3.36 28.92 -21.17
CA LEU A 369 -3.80 27.60 -20.73
C LEU A 369 -2.92 26.48 -21.32
N HIS A 370 -2.62 26.49 -22.61
CA HIS A 370 -1.79 25.45 -23.24
C HIS A 370 -0.38 25.39 -22.65
N THR A 371 0.22 26.53 -22.29
CA THR A 371 1.55 26.61 -21.65
C THR A 371 1.53 26.20 -20.19
N ARG A 372 0.58 26.68 -19.39
CA ARG A 372 0.51 26.33 -17.95
C ARG A 372 0.03 24.90 -17.70
N THR A 373 -0.47 24.23 -18.75
CA THR A 373 -0.79 22.80 -18.77
C THR A 373 -0.03 22.11 -19.92
N SER A 374 1.30 22.22 -19.96
CA SER A 374 2.18 21.46 -20.89
C SER A 374 3.30 20.69 -20.19
N GLY A 375 3.21 20.46 -18.88
CA GLY A 375 4.33 19.90 -18.09
C GLY A 375 5.46 20.92 -17.82
N SER A 376 5.35 22.15 -18.34
CA SER A 376 6.32 23.22 -18.06
C SER A 376 6.41 23.52 -16.57
N VAL A 377 7.62 23.46 -16.04
CA VAL A 377 7.99 23.89 -14.68
C VAL A 377 8.52 25.34 -14.66
N GLY A 378 8.33 26.07 -15.76
CA GLY A 378 8.55 27.51 -15.86
C GLY A 378 9.93 27.91 -16.34
N ARG A 379 10.40 29.07 -15.87
CA ARG A 379 11.71 29.66 -16.21
C ARG A 379 12.59 29.74 -14.96
N PRO A 380 13.92 29.73 -15.09
CA PRO A 380 14.81 29.91 -13.95
C PRO A 380 14.47 31.19 -13.18
N MET A 381 14.50 31.06 -11.86
CA MET A 381 14.38 32.19 -10.93
C MET A 381 15.61 33.10 -10.99
N SER A 382 15.48 34.34 -10.50
CA SER A 382 16.56 35.33 -10.49
C SER A 382 17.81 34.93 -9.69
N SER A 383 17.69 33.94 -8.81
CA SER A 383 18.80 33.43 -7.99
C SER A 383 19.62 32.31 -8.64
N VAL A 384 19.23 31.82 -9.83
CA VAL A 384 19.85 30.67 -10.52
C VAL A 384 20.05 30.87 -12.03
N GLU A 385 21.09 30.24 -12.54
CA GLU A 385 21.35 30.00 -13.96
C GLU A 385 21.07 28.52 -14.29
N TYR A 386 20.61 28.26 -15.52
CA TYR A 386 20.38 26.92 -16.07
C TYR A 386 21.31 26.66 -17.25
N LYS A 387 22.01 25.52 -17.22
CA LYS A 387 22.84 24.96 -18.30
C LYS A 387 22.38 23.54 -18.59
N VAL A 388 22.49 23.10 -19.85
CA VAL A 388 22.21 21.72 -20.25
C VAL A 388 23.48 21.09 -20.80
N GLU A 389 23.89 19.96 -20.24
CA GLU A 389 24.94 19.12 -20.82
C GLU A 389 24.30 18.15 -21.81
N SER A 390 24.40 18.50 -23.09
CA SER A 390 23.75 17.79 -24.19
C SER A 390 24.52 16.52 -24.61
N ASP A 391 23.76 15.49 -24.97
CA ASP A 391 24.21 14.27 -25.62
C ASP A 391 24.77 14.45 -27.06
N GLY A 392 24.77 15.68 -27.57
CA GLY A 392 25.22 16.04 -28.91
C GLY A 392 24.18 15.87 -30.02
N LYS A 393 22.99 15.33 -29.72
CA LYS A 393 21.88 15.13 -30.68
C LYS A 393 20.88 16.27 -30.67
N ARG A 394 20.62 16.85 -29.49
CA ARG A 394 19.78 18.04 -29.31
C ARG A 394 20.46 19.01 -28.36
N SER A 395 21.01 20.11 -28.87
CA SER A 395 21.76 21.11 -28.08
C SER A 395 20.96 21.79 -26.95
N ASN A 396 19.64 21.59 -26.90
CA ASN A 396 18.75 22.09 -25.85
C ASN A 396 18.11 20.98 -24.99
N THR A 397 18.57 19.73 -25.08
CA THR A 397 18.10 18.59 -24.26
C THR A 397 19.31 17.82 -23.70
N GLY A 398 19.24 17.40 -22.44
CA GLY A 398 20.35 16.73 -21.74
C GLY A 398 20.26 16.90 -20.22
N GLU A 399 21.35 16.59 -19.50
CA GLU A 399 21.36 16.74 -18.03
C GLU A 399 21.32 18.21 -17.61
N MET A 400 20.52 18.51 -16.59
CA MET A 400 20.43 19.83 -15.97
C MET A 400 21.63 20.11 -15.06
N LEU A 401 22.27 21.25 -15.32
CA LEU A 401 23.28 21.86 -14.49
C LEU A 401 22.74 23.20 -13.95
N ILE A 402 22.65 23.32 -12.62
CA ILE A 402 22.18 24.53 -11.93
C ILE A 402 23.35 25.20 -11.22
N ARG A 403 23.48 26.52 -11.39
CA ARG A 403 24.41 27.36 -10.62
C ARG A 403 23.64 28.52 -10.04
N GLY A 404 23.85 28.86 -8.78
CA GLY A 404 23.18 30.00 -8.17
C GLY A 404 23.53 30.19 -6.72
N ARG A 405 23.25 31.39 -6.19
CA ARG A 405 23.51 31.71 -4.78
C ARG A 405 22.48 31.11 -3.82
N SER A 406 21.38 30.58 -4.36
CA SER A 406 20.30 29.93 -3.61
C SER A 406 20.38 28.39 -3.57
N VAL A 407 21.52 27.83 -3.95
CA VAL A 407 21.86 26.39 -3.87
C VAL A 407 22.46 26.11 -2.49
N HIS A 408 22.48 24.85 -2.04
CA HIS A 408 23.10 24.46 -0.77
C HIS A 408 24.59 24.88 -0.68
N THR A 409 25.05 25.19 0.52
CA THR A 409 26.43 25.63 0.82
C THR A 409 27.33 24.52 1.37
N GLY A 410 26.77 23.33 1.61
CA GLY A 410 27.51 22.11 1.91
C GLY A 410 26.63 20.97 2.41
N GLN A 411 27.22 19.80 2.67
CA GLN A 411 26.56 18.64 3.28
C GLN A 411 27.20 18.35 4.65
N LEU A 412 26.40 18.09 5.68
CA LEU A 412 26.91 17.57 6.94
C LEU A 412 27.15 16.05 6.86
N LYS A 413 28.25 15.60 7.48
CA LYS A 413 28.59 14.19 7.71
C LYS A 413 29.43 14.08 8.99
N GLY A 414 29.04 13.26 9.95
CA GLY A 414 29.71 13.15 11.25
C GLY A 414 29.99 14.50 11.96
N GLY A 415 29.11 15.49 11.80
CA GLY A 415 29.27 16.85 12.33
C GLY A 415 30.24 17.76 11.56
N VAL A 416 30.84 17.29 10.46
CA VAL A 416 31.71 18.09 9.57
C VAL A 416 30.91 18.61 8.37
N LEU A 417 31.03 19.91 8.07
CA LEU A 417 30.45 20.51 6.87
C LEU A 417 31.39 20.31 5.68
N ILE A 418 31.00 19.41 4.77
CA ILE A 418 31.67 19.14 3.50
C ILE A 418 31.20 20.17 2.46
N PRO A 419 32.09 20.79 1.66
CA PRO A 419 31.71 21.67 0.55
C PRO A 419 30.78 21.01 -0.47
N PRO A 420 29.99 21.77 -1.25
CA PRO A 420 29.10 21.23 -2.26
C PRO A 420 29.87 20.60 -3.43
N ASP A 421 29.33 19.51 -3.98
CA ASP A 421 29.90 18.81 -5.13
C ASP A 421 29.56 19.58 -6.43
N LEU A 422 30.49 20.44 -6.85
CA LEU A 422 30.35 21.36 -7.99
C LEU A 422 31.45 21.13 -9.02
N ASP A 423 31.15 21.34 -10.31
CA ASP A 423 32.16 21.35 -11.36
C ASP A 423 33.12 22.56 -11.24
N ALA A 424 34.22 22.54 -12.02
CA ALA A 424 35.22 23.60 -12.05
C ALA A 424 34.71 24.98 -12.55
N GLN A 425 33.43 25.09 -12.94
CA GLN A 425 32.74 26.32 -13.34
C GLN A 425 31.62 26.71 -12.33
N GLY A 426 31.48 25.96 -11.23
CA GLY A 426 30.52 26.19 -10.16
C GLY A 426 29.12 25.62 -10.42
N TRP A 427 28.95 24.66 -11.34
CA TRP A 427 27.66 24.03 -11.61
C TRP A 427 27.43 22.79 -10.73
N TYR A 428 26.23 22.69 -10.17
CA TYR A 428 25.70 21.47 -9.56
C TYR A 428 24.97 20.62 -10.62
N ARG A 429 25.32 19.33 -10.75
CA ARG A 429 24.61 18.37 -11.62
C ARG A 429 23.40 17.81 -10.86
N THR A 430 22.18 18.01 -11.34
CA THR A 430 20.98 17.58 -10.57
C THR A 430 20.65 16.09 -10.72
N GLY A 431 21.17 15.42 -11.75
CA GLY A 431 20.72 14.07 -12.11
C GLY A 431 19.40 14.02 -12.88
N ASP A 432 18.77 15.18 -13.17
CA ASP A 432 17.54 15.27 -13.96
C ASP A 432 17.86 15.63 -15.42
N ILE A 433 17.11 15.04 -16.37
CA ILE A 433 17.15 15.46 -17.78
C ILE A 433 16.08 16.51 -18.00
N VAL A 434 16.44 17.55 -18.73
CA VAL A 434 15.53 18.63 -19.11
C VAL A 434 15.63 18.97 -20.59
N ARG A 435 14.55 19.56 -21.10
CA ARG A 435 14.55 20.29 -22.38
C ARG A 435 14.28 21.77 -22.11
N LEU A 436 15.11 22.63 -22.68
CA LEU A 436 14.93 24.08 -22.63
C LEU A 436 14.33 24.59 -23.94
N GLU A 437 13.17 25.24 -23.85
CA GLU A 437 12.53 25.98 -24.94
C GLU A 437 12.93 27.46 -24.95
N LYS A 438 12.53 28.16 -26.02
CA LYS A 438 12.83 29.57 -26.30
C LYS A 438 12.61 30.47 -25.07
N GLY A 439 13.70 31.06 -24.59
CA GLY A 439 13.73 31.89 -23.38
C GLY A 439 13.72 31.06 -22.10
N MET A 440 14.57 30.03 -22.03
CA MET A 440 14.87 29.20 -20.85
C MET A 440 13.63 28.61 -20.15
N ARG A 441 12.56 28.30 -20.90
CA ARG A 441 11.42 27.57 -20.34
C ARG A 441 11.78 26.09 -20.23
N MET A 442 11.64 25.52 -19.05
CA MET A 442 12.06 24.17 -18.72
C MET A 442 10.90 23.17 -18.70
N TYR A 443 11.17 22.03 -19.31
CA TYR A 443 10.40 20.80 -19.21
C TYR A 443 11.33 19.75 -18.62
N VAL A 444 10.87 18.99 -17.64
CA VAL A 444 11.62 17.86 -17.07
C VAL A 444 11.24 16.63 -17.89
N GLU A 445 12.22 16.00 -18.52
CA GLU A 445 12.01 14.89 -19.45
C GLU A 445 12.43 13.53 -18.85
N GLY A 446 13.10 13.54 -17.70
CA GLY A 446 13.41 12.34 -16.91
C GLY A 446 14.62 12.51 -15.99
N ARG A 447 15.40 11.43 -15.80
CA ARG A 447 16.67 11.45 -15.04
C ARG A 447 17.83 10.88 -15.83
N SER A 448 19.05 11.33 -15.55
CA SER A 448 20.26 10.89 -16.25
C SER A 448 20.59 9.41 -16.01
N LYS A 449 20.00 8.81 -14.97
CA LYS A 449 20.04 7.37 -14.66
C LYS A 449 18.89 6.56 -15.28
N ASP A 450 17.90 7.24 -15.86
CA ASP A 450 16.67 6.66 -16.43
C ASP A 450 16.64 6.79 -17.97
N VAL A 451 17.76 7.16 -18.61
CA VAL A 451 17.85 7.43 -20.06
C VAL A 451 17.87 6.13 -20.86
N ILE A 452 17.08 6.09 -21.93
CA ILE A 452 16.98 4.97 -22.88
C ILE A 452 17.86 5.27 -24.09
N ILE A 453 18.65 4.30 -24.57
CA ILE A 453 19.44 4.44 -25.81
C ILE A 453 18.89 3.48 -26.88
N ASN A 454 18.21 4.02 -27.90
CA ASN A 454 17.47 3.21 -28.88
C ASN A 454 18.34 2.53 -29.96
N GLU A 455 17.75 1.71 -30.85
CA GLU A 455 18.46 1.02 -31.96
C GLU A 455 19.23 1.97 -32.93
N SER A 456 18.88 3.26 -32.97
CA SER A 456 19.58 4.30 -33.76
C SER A 456 20.68 5.01 -32.96
N GLY A 457 20.94 4.55 -31.74
CA GLY A 457 21.82 5.17 -30.77
C GLY A 457 21.33 6.53 -30.27
N GLU A 458 20.04 6.88 -30.41
CA GLU A 458 19.47 8.12 -29.88
C GLU A 458 18.99 7.97 -28.44
N ASN A 459 19.24 9.02 -27.65
CA ASN A 459 18.76 9.12 -26.29
C ASN A 459 17.26 9.47 -26.30
N VAL A 460 16.49 8.68 -25.57
CA VAL A 460 15.05 8.82 -25.38
C VAL A 460 14.78 8.91 -23.89
N TYR A 461 13.92 9.87 -23.53
CA TYR A 461 13.71 10.29 -22.15
C TYR A 461 12.26 9.94 -21.76
N PRO A 462 12.05 9.15 -20.69
CA PRO A 462 10.73 8.57 -20.38
C PRO A 462 9.58 9.57 -20.24
N ASP A 463 9.77 10.62 -19.45
CA ASP A 463 8.70 11.53 -19.02
C ASP A 463 8.15 12.35 -20.22
N GLU A 464 8.99 12.60 -21.26
CA GLU A 464 8.60 13.21 -22.55
C GLU A 464 7.54 12.36 -23.28
N LEU A 465 7.58 11.04 -23.09
CA LEU A 465 6.70 10.09 -23.77
C LEU A 465 5.48 9.73 -22.91
N GLU A 466 5.65 9.62 -21.59
CA GLU A 466 4.57 9.42 -20.62
C GLU A 466 3.41 10.41 -20.81
N ASP A 467 3.71 11.69 -21.07
CA ASP A 467 2.70 12.74 -21.25
C ASP A 467 1.78 12.52 -22.50
N SER A 468 2.15 11.61 -23.40
CA SER A 468 1.31 11.17 -24.54
C SER A 468 0.34 10.02 -24.22
N PHE A 469 0.49 9.40 -23.05
CA PHE A 469 -0.30 8.24 -22.58
C PHE A 469 -1.10 8.54 -21.30
N ALA A 470 -0.97 9.76 -20.75
CA ALA A 470 -1.69 10.29 -19.58
C ALA A 470 -3.23 10.29 -19.63
N ASN A 471 -3.84 9.91 -20.75
CA ASN A 471 -5.28 9.94 -21.00
C ASN A 471 -5.86 8.55 -21.31
N LEU A 472 -5.08 7.47 -21.13
CA LEU A 472 -5.53 6.11 -21.40
C LEU A 472 -6.59 5.67 -20.37
N GLU A 473 -7.85 5.58 -20.80
CA GLU A 473 -8.97 5.20 -19.94
C GLU A 473 -8.79 3.74 -19.44
N GLY A 474 -8.60 3.55 -18.13
CA GLY A 474 -8.33 2.23 -17.52
C GLY A 474 -6.85 1.90 -17.31
N VAL A 475 -5.98 2.91 -17.25
CA VAL A 475 -4.61 2.79 -16.75
C VAL A 475 -4.55 3.48 -15.40
N GLU A 476 -4.22 2.74 -14.34
CA GLU A 476 -4.11 3.29 -12.99
C GLU A 476 -2.79 4.01 -12.76
N GLN A 477 -1.69 3.42 -13.27
CA GLN A 477 -0.35 4.01 -13.26
C GLN A 477 0.35 3.66 -14.57
N PHE A 478 1.29 4.47 -15.04
CA PHE A 478 2.14 4.05 -16.15
C PHE A 478 3.51 4.70 -16.05
N CYS A 479 4.49 4.08 -16.69
CA CYS A 479 5.88 4.48 -16.69
C CYS A 479 6.48 4.14 -18.05
N VAL A 480 7.29 5.02 -18.63
CA VAL A 480 8.17 4.64 -19.73
C VAL A 480 9.53 4.28 -19.14
N LEU A 481 10.22 3.31 -19.74
CA LEU A 481 11.59 2.92 -19.36
C LEU A 481 12.27 2.17 -20.50
N GLY A 482 13.60 2.08 -20.43
CA GLY A 482 14.40 1.31 -21.38
C GLY A 482 14.63 -0.09 -20.84
N LEU A 483 14.37 -1.12 -21.64
CA LEU A 483 14.74 -2.50 -21.35
C LEU A 483 15.80 -2.97 -22.35
N LYS A 484 16.78 -3.76 -21.92
CA LYS A 484 17.77 -4.37 -22.84
C LYS A 484 17.08 -5.07 -24.01
N ASN A 485 17.51 -4.79 -25.24
CA ASN A 485 16.95 -5.39 -26.45
C ASN A 485 17.41 -6.86 -26.59
N THR A 486 16.64 -7.80 -26.03
CA THR A 486 16.92 -9.25 -26.09
C THR A 486 16.73 -9.86 -27.48
N GLY A 487 16.23 -9.08 -28.45
CA GLY A 487 15.85 -9.58 -29.78
C GLY A 487 14.57 -10.43 -29.79
N GLU A 488 13.95 -10.68 -28.63
CA GLU A 488 12.78 -11.55 -28.50
C GLU A 488 11.48 -10.87 -28.93
N SER A 489 11.43 -9.53 -28.92
CA SER A 489 10.31 -8.74 -29.43
C SER A 489 9.91 -9.22 -30.84
N ARG A 490 8.64 -9.61 -31.01
CA ARG A 490 8.11 -10.11 -32.30
C ARG A 490 8.32 -9.11 -33.44
N VAL A 491 8.37 -7.82 -33.14
CA VAL A 491 8.67 -6.74 -34.09
C VAL A 491 10.03 -6.92 -34.77
N ASN A 492 11.02 -7.49 -34.05
CA ASN A 492 12.37 -7.76 -34.54
C ASN A 492 12.55 -9.18 -35.09
N ARG A 493 11.74 -10.17 -34.69
CA ARG A 493 11.79 -11.54 -35.29
C ARG A 493 11.54 -11.54 -36.81
N LEU A 494 10.76 -10.59 -37.32
CA LEU A 494 10.57 -10.36 -38.77
C LEU A 494 11.74 -9.62 -39.45
N LYS A 495 12.59 -8.91 -38.69
CA LYS A 495 13.85 -8.29 -39.19
C LYS A 495 15.03 -9.29 -39.14
N ARG A 496 14.87 -10.55 -39.57
CA ARG A 496 15.95 -11.57 -39.66
C ARG A 496 17.02 -11.23 -40.74
N ARG A 497 17.68 -10.07 -40.64
CA ARG A 497 18.78 -9.61 -41.51
C ARG A 497 19.56 -8.37 -40.99
N ARG A 498 19.85 -8.28 -39.69
CA ARG A 498 20.91 -7.40 -39.12
C ARG A 498 21.41 -7.96 -37.78
N HIS A 499 22.66 -7.65 -37.42
CA HIS A 499 23.17 -7.92 -36.06
C HIS A 499 22.39 -7.08 -35.05
N VAL A 500 21.93 -7.70 -33.97
CA VAL A 500 21.57 -6.99 -32.73
C VAL A 500 22.88 -6.52 -32.09
N ARG A 501 22.93 -5.27 -31.63
CA ARG A 501 24.02 -4.80 -30.74
C ARG A 501 23.53 -4.88 -29.30
N PRO A 502 24.33 -5.39 -28.35
CA PRO A 502 23.91 -5.52 -26.95
C PRO A 502 23.79 -4.18 -26.22
N ASP A 503 24.30 -3.10 -26.82
CA ASP A 503 24.44 -1.77 -26.21
C ASP A 503 23.17 -0.89 -26.32
N TYR A 504 22.04 -1.44 -26.81
CA TYR A 504 20.81 -0.70 -27.10
C TYR A 504 19.57 -1.29 -26.41
N GLU A 505 18.60 -0.43 -26.15
CA GLU A 505 17.39 -0.70 -25.38
C GLU A 505 16.11 -0.47 -26.20
N ASP A 506 15.08 -1.24 -25.89
CA ASP A 506 13.71 -1.03 -26.38
C ASP A 506 13.02 0.09 -25.59
N ILE A 507 12.44 1.06 -26.30
CA ILE A 507 11.65 2.15 -25.74
C ILE A 507 10.33 1.55 -25.28
N THR A 508 10.22 1.29 -23.98
CA THR A 508 9.16 0.45 -23.42
C THR A 508 8.17 1.27 -22.61
N LEU A 509 6.89 1.27 -23.01
CA LEU A 509 5.79 1.84 -22.22
C LEU A 509 5.20 0.74 -21.33
N VAL A 510 5.27 0.89 -20.02
CA VAL A 510 4.74 -0.06 -19.02
C VAL A 510 3.49 0.54 -18.38
N LEU A 511 2.38 -0.17 -18.44
CA LEU A 511 1.06 0.30 -18.06
C LEU A 511 0.53 -0.50 -16.87
N ASN A 512 0.60 0.02 -15.66
CA ASN A 512 -0.23 -0.54 -14.61
C ASN A 512 -1.71 -0.27 -14.96
N VAL A 513 -2.41 -1.33 -15.33
CA VAL A 513 -3.84 -1.33 -15.61
C VAL A 513 -4.64 -1.86 -14.41
N GLY A 514 -3.97 -2.13 -13.29
CA GLY A 514 -4.59 -2.33 -12.00
C GLY A 514 -5.38 -3.61 -11.94
N ASP A 515 -6.66 -3.48 -11.62
CA ASP A 515 -7.55 -4.63 -11.71
C ASP A 515 -7.86 -4.98 -13.17
N ARG A 516 -7.75 -4.05 -14.17
CA ARG A 516 -7.91 -4.21 -15.67
C ARG A 516 -6.95 -5.22 -16.30
N TYR A 517 -6.97 -6.40 -15.71
CA TYR A 517 -5.96 -7.40 -15.65
C TYR A 517 -6.66 -8.86 -15.47
N ARG A 518 -6.86 -10.06 -16.21
CA ARG A 518 -6.60 -11.05 -17.43
C ARG A 518 -6.82 -10.89 -19.04
N ASP A 519 -7.84 -10.27 -19.65
CA ASP A 519 -8.17 -9.64 -20.98
C ASP A 519 -7.70 -10.13 -22.37
N ASP A 520 -8.56 -9.85 -23.36
CA ASP A 520 -8.19 -9.43 -24.72
C ASP A 520 -8.91 -8.17 -25.34
N GLU A 521 -10.17 -7.77 -25.08
CA GLU A 521 -10.78 -6.56 -25.72
C GLU A 521 -10.34 -5.20 -25.13
N PHE A 522 -10.29 -5.03 -23.81
CA PHE A 522 -9.88 -3.78 -23.17
C PHE A 522 -8.47 -3.38 -23.61
N LEU A 523 -7.46 -4.25 -23.54
CA LEU A 523 -6.13 -3.94 -24.07
C LEU A 523 -6.07 -4.04 -25.59
N THR A 524 -6.98 -4.70 -26.29
CA THR A 524 -7.11 -4.45 -27.74
C THR A 524 -7.59 -3.01 -28.00
N GLN A 525 -8.52 -2.48 -27.21
CA GLN A 525 -8.99 -1.09 -27.27
C GLN A 525 -7.94 -0.10 -26.77
N LEU A 526 -7.19 -0.45 -25.72
CA LEU A 526 -6.08 0.34 -25.22
C LEU A 526 -4.93 0.33 -26.22
N MET A 527 -4.58 -0.80 -26.82
CA MET A 527 -3.58 -0.87 -27.88
C MET A 527 -4.03 -0.15 -29.16
N ARG A 528 -5.33 -0.06 -29.46
CA ARG A 528 -5.85 0.86 -30.48
C ARG A 528 -5.60 2.33 -30.10
N GLN A 529 -5.83 2.72 -28.83
CA GLN A 529 -5.53 4.07 -28.32
C GLN A 529 -4.02 4.37 -28.34
N ILE A 530 -3.21 3.47 -27.79
CA ILE A 530 -1.74 3.54 -27.71
C ILE A 530 -1.14 3.57 -29.11
N ALA A 531 -1.57 2.72 -30.04
CA ALA A 531 -1.10 2.78 -31.43
C ALA A 531 -1.53 4.08 -32.14
N GLN A 532 -2.68 4.67 -31.79
CA GLN A 532 -3.10 5.97 -32.31
C GLN A 532 -2.31 7.14 -31.70
N ALA A 533 -1.93 7.05 -30.42
CA ALA A 533 -1.08 8.03 -29.74
C ALA A 533 0.39 7.91 -30.21
N ASN A 534 0.95 6.70 -30.25
CA ASN A 534 2.30 6.39 -30.70
C ASN A 534 2.53 6.83 -32.16
N LYS A 535 1.53 6.68 -33.05
CA LYS A 535 1.56 7.22 -34.42
C LYS A 535 1.71 8.76 -34.51
N ARG A 536 1.50 9.50 -33.41
CA ARG A 536 1.73 10.96 -33.32
C ARG A 536 3.14 11.30 -32.80
N LEU A 537 3.87 10.34 -32.23
CA LEU A 537 5.25 10.53 -31.79
C LEU A 537 6.21 10.54 -33.00
N PRO A 538 7.31 11.32 -32.96
CA PRO A 538 8.36 11.28 -33.99
C PRO A 538 8.94 9.88 -34.16
N VAL A 539 9.23 9.46 -35.39
CA VAL A 539 9.57 8.06 -35.75
C VAL A 539 10.65 7.42 -34.87
N LEU A 540 11.68 8.16 -34.48
CA LEU A 540 12.80 7.66 -33.65
C LEU A 540 12.48 7.63 -32.13
N LYS A 541 11.37 8.23 -31.72
CA LYS A 541 10.83 8.24 -30.35
C LYS A 541 9.52 7.47 -30.20
N GLN A 542 9.10 6.74 -31.24
CA GLN A 542 7.95 5.86 -31.13
C GLN A 542 8.28 4.73 -30.15
N ILE A 543 7.34 4.42 -29.26
CA ILE A 543 7.41 3.27 -28.36
C ILE A 543 7.62 2.02 -29.25
N THR A 544 8.65 1.23 -28.95
CA THR A 544 8.98 0.01 -29.72
C THR A 544 8.35 -1.24 -29.09
N ARG A 545 8.03 -1.15 -27.80
CA ARG A 545 7.49 -2.23 -26.97
C ARG A 545 6.46 -1.68 -25.98
N VAL A 546 5.30 -2.31 -25.82
CA VAL A 546 4.32 -1.91 -24.80
C VAL A 546 4.11 -3.10 -23.88
N LEU A 547 4.16 -2.85 -22.58
CA LEU A 547 3.82 -3.81 -21.55
C LEU A 547 2.69 -3.24 -20.67
N ALA A 548 1.96 -4.11 -19.98
CA ALA A 548 1.10 -3.73 -18.87
C ALA A 548 1.55 -4.40 -17.55
N THR A 549 0.85 -4.17 -16.44
CA THR A 549 0.98 -4.85 -15.14
C THR A 549 -0.26 -4.63 -14.24
N ARG A 550 -0.48 -5.43 -13.17
CA ARG A 550 -1.26 -5.00 -11.97
C ARG A 550 -0.37 -4.52 -10.89
N VAL A 551 0.87 -5.04 -10.82
CA VAL A 551 1.65 -4.92 -9.58
C VAL A 551 1.92 -3.43 -9.41
N PRO A 552 1.31 -2.80 -8.38
CA PRO A 552 1.39 -1.36 -8.21
C PRO A 552 2.87 -1.01 -8.16
N PHE A 553 3.29 -0.10 -9.04
CA PHE A 553 4.71 0.20 -9.14
C PHE A 553 5.18 0.70 -7.79
N GLU A 554 6.31 0.21 -7.31
CA GLU A 554 6.86 0.67 -6.05
C GLU A 554 7.02 2.20 -6.06
N LEU A 555 6.36 2.89 -5.14
CA LEU A 555 6.40 4.35 -5.04
C LEU A 555 7.38 4.77 -3.93
N ALA A 556 8.27 5.71 -4.24
CA ALA A 556 9.00 6.47 -3.24
C ALA A 556 8.05 7.50 -2.61
N ASN A 557 8.05 7.58 -1.28
CA ASN A 557 7.19 8.44 -0.46
C ASN A 557 5.68 8.33 -0.82
N GLY A 558 5.22 7.16 -1.27
CA GLY A 558 3.84 6.94 -1.73
C GLY A 558 3.42 7.71 -3.00
N ILE A 559 4.35 8.34 -3.72
CA ILE A 559 4.03 9.30 -4.81
C ILE A 559 4.78 9.04 -6.13
N LYS A 560 6.08 8.73 -6.11
CA LYS A 560 6.90 8.66 -7.33
C LYS A 560 7.38 7.24 -7.64
N VAL A 561 7.02 6.71 -8.81
CA VAL A 561 7.50 5.41 -9.32
C VAL A 561 9.02 5.29 -9.20
N LYS A 562 9.49 4.25 -8.51
CA LYS A 562 10.92 3.86 -8.43
C LYS A 562 11.35 3.26 -9.78
N ARG A 563 11.52 4.07 -10.84
CA ARG A 563 11.80 3.60 -12.21
C ARG A 563 12.94 2.59 -12.30
N LEU A 564 14.01 2.75 -11.51
CA LEU A 564 15.10 1.78 -11.46
C LEU A 564 14.69 0.44 -10.83
N ALA A 565 13.91 0.44 -9.73
CA ALA A 565 13.40 -0.80 -9.15
C ALA A 565 12.42 -1.49 -10.10
N LEU A 566 11.52 -0.73 -10.75
CA LEU A 566 10.63 -1.23 -11.80
C LEU A 566 11.42 -1.82 -12.98
N LYS A 567 12.47 -1.14 -13.48
CA LYS A 567 13.34 -1.68 -14.54
C LYS A 567 14.08 -2.94 -14.09
N THR A 568 14.73 -2.92 -12.93
CA THR A 568 15.44 -4.09 -12.38
C THR A 568 14.49 -5.27 -12.19
N ASN A 569 13.29 -5.03 -11.68
CA ASN A 569 12.28 -6.07 -11.49
C ASN A 569 11.73 -6.56 -12.85
N LEU A 570 11.47 -5.72 -13.85
CA LEU A 570 11.05 -6.18 -15.18
C LEU A 570 12.17 -6.97 -15.89
N GLU A 571 13.42 -6.52 -15.84
CA GLU A 571 14.57 -7.21 -16.45
C GLU A 571 14.92 -8.52 -15.73
N ALA A 572 14.79 -8.58 -14.41
CA ALA A 572 14.96 -9.80 -13.61
C ALA A 572 13.69 -10.68 -13.53
N GLY A 573 12.57 -10.23 -14.12
CA GLY A 573 11.30 -10.95 -14.12
C GLY A 573 10.52 -10.97 -12.80
N LYS A 574 10.83 -10.04 -11.88
CA LYS A 574 10.18 -9.84 -10.57
C LYS A 574 8.95 -8.91 -10.61
N ILE A 575 8.43 -8.51 -11.77
CA ILE A 575 7.15 -7.78 -11.91
C ILE A 575 6.38 -8.32 -13.12
N PRO A 576 5.06 -8.57 -13.01
CA PRO A 576 4.27 -9.19 -14.06
C PRO A 576 3.96 -8.28 -15.24
N TYR A 577 4.16 -8.75 -16.47
CA TYR A 577 3.98 -7.95 -17.69
C TYR A 577 3.77 -8.77 -18.99
N ARG A 578 2.97 -8.26 -19.94
CA ARG A 578 2.76 -8.73 -21.33
C ARG A 578 3.64 -7.96 -22.28
N ASP A 579 3.89 -8.52 -23.45
CA ASP A 579 4.56 -7.89 -24.57
C ASP A 579 3.52 -7.64 -25.68
N LEU A 580 2.87 -6.49 -25.63
CA LEU A 580 1.70 -6.14 -26.43
C LEU A 580 2.10 -5.64 -27.83
N ASP A 581 1.58 -6.29 -28.88
CA ASP A 581 2.00 -6.01 -30.26
C ASP A 581 1.36 -4.74 -30.84
N LEU A 582 2.19 -3.71 -31.01
CA LEU A 582 1.87 -2.40 -31.60
C LEU A 582 1.39 -2.43 -33.07
N LYS A 583 1.54 -3.54 -33.80
CA LYS A 583 1.24 -3.64 -35.24
C LYS A 583 0.00 -4.46 -35.57
N SER A 584 -0.31 -5.48 -34.77
CA SER A 584 -1.31 -6.50 -35.12
C SER A 584 -2.75 -6.13 -34.72
N GLY A 585 -2.92 -5.30 -33.67
CA GLY A 585 -4.22 -5.09 -33.04
C GLY A 585 -4.87 -6.37 -32.49
N SER A 586 -4.04 -7.39 -32.19
CA SER A 586 -4.43 -8.74 -31.75
C SER A 586 -3.30 -9.36 -30.91
N LEU A 587 -3.65 -9.95 -29.78
CA LEU A 587 -2.73 -10.18 -28.66
C LEU A 587 -2.01 -11.55 -28.71
N PRO A 588 -0.73 -11.61 -28.27
CA PRO A 588 -0.05 -12.84 -27.85
C PRO A 588 0.27 -12.84 -26.33
N LEU A 589 0.55 -14.03 -25.78
CA LEU A 589 0.67 -14.29 -24.33
C LEU A 589 2.10 -14.12 -23.75
N SER A 590 2.27 -13.51 -22.54
CA SER A 590 3.55 -13.16 -21.81
C SER A 590 3.28 -12.44 -20.45
N ASP A 591 3.97 -12.70 -19.32
CA ASP A 591 3.29 -12.60 -17.98
C ASP A 591 4.14 -12.88 -16.63
N LYS A 592 4.24 -12.15 -15.48
CA LYS A 592 5.35 -12.44 -14.45
C LYS A 592 5.23 -12.20 -12.87
N GLU A 593 4.61 -13.04 -12.02
CA GLU A 593 4.32 -12.75 -10.55
C GLU A 593 5.48 -12.82 -9.49
N PRO A 594 5.66 -11.79 -8.60
CA PRO A 594 5.98 -11.98 -7.13
C PRO A 594 5.28 -10.98 -6.08
N ILE A 595 5.66 -10.91 -4.74
CA ILE A 595 4.74 -11.21 -3.54
C ILE A 595 4.99 -10.50 -2.10
N VAL A 596 4.04 -10.18 -1.12
CA VAL A 596 4.00 -9.08 0.02
C VAL A 596 3.62 -9.42 1.58
N VAL A 597 3.90 -8.66 2.75
CA VAL A 597 3.22 -8.51 4.21
C VAL A 597 3.97 -7.61 5.38
N GLU A 598 3.70 -7.09 6.70
CA GLU A 598 3.08 -7.39 8.14
C GLU A 598 2.79 -6.21 9.32
N GLU A 599 1.81 -6.25 10.34
CA GLU A 599 1.64 -5.68 11.85
C GLU A 599 1.05 -4.28 12.60
N VAL A 600 -0.19 -4.17 13.26
CA VAL A 600 -0.84 -3.72 14.68
C VAL A 600 -0.93 -2.40 15.73
N VAL A 601 -2.08 -1.67 16.23
CA VAL A 601 -2.51 -0.93 17.63
C VAL A 601 -3.96 -0.13 18.02
N PRO A 602 -4.99 -0.49 18.96
CA PRO A 602 -6.48 0.08 19.21
C PRO A 602 -7.79 -0.46 20.28
N ASP A 603 -8.37 -0.23 21.59
CA ASP A 603 -8.66 0.68 22.92
C ASP A 603 -8.93 2.28 23.21
N VAL A 604 -9.89 3.15 22.78
CA VAL A 604 -11.27 3.61 23.26
C VAL A 604 -11.78 4.88 22.46
N VAL A 605 -12.70 4.85 21.43
CA VAL A 605 -12.90 5.98 20.43
C VAL A 605 -14.30 6.17 19.73
N GLY A 606 -14.59 7.29 19.01
CA GLY A 606 -15.82 7.58 18.19
C GLY A 606 -15.67 7.79 16.64
N GLN A 607 -16.75 7.95 15.85
CA GLN A 607 -16.81 7.57 14.40
C GLN A 607 -15.66 7.96 13.45
N ASP A 608 -15.34 9.23 13.22
CA ASP A 608 -14.24 9.58 12.30
C ASP A 608 -12.86 9.28 12.90
N GLU A 609 -12.77 9.26 14.23
CA GLU A 609 -11.58 8.93 15.00
C GLU A 609 -11.35 7.40 14.97
N ILE A 610 -12.43 6.61 14.89
CA ILE A 610 -12.49 5.19 14.50
C ILE A 610 -12.01 5.00 13.07
N LYS A 611 -12.37 5.88 12.15
CA LYS A 611 -11.79 5.85 10.80
C LYS A 611 -10.28 6.06 10.85
N ASP A 612 -9.85 7.01 11.66
CA ASP A 612 -8.45 7.44 11.71
C ASP A 612 -7.50 6.44 12.37
N GLN A 613 -7.85 5.71 13.46
CA GLN A 613 -7.00 4.57 13.81
C GLN A 613 -7.20 3.37 12.87
N VAL A 614 -8.37 3.02 12.32
CA VAL A 614 -8.52 1.87 11.39
C VAL A 614 -7.60 2.05 10.19
N ARG A 615 -7.57 3.25 9.62
CA ARG A 615 -6.68 3.60 8.50
C ARG A 615 -5.20 3.57 8.89
N LYS A 616 -4.89 3.90 10.15
CA LYS A 616 -3.56 3.70 10.73
C LYS A 616 -3.21 2.24 10.89
N LEU A 617 -4.16 1.42 11.30
CA LEU A 617 -3.97 0.03 11.69
C LEU A 617 -3.70 -0.84 10.48
N TYR A 618 -4.52 -0.65 9.46
CA TYR A 618 -4.30 -1.19 8.13
C TYR A 618 -2.90 -0.78 7.60
N ALA A 619 -2.37 0.39 7.97
CA ALA A 619 -1.14 0.93 7.41
C ALA A 619 0.13 0.56 8.18
N ASP A 620 0.11 0.68 9.50
CA ASP A 620 1.15 0.22 10.42
C ASP A 620 1.42 -1.26 10.12
N ALA A 621 0.34 -2.03 9.92
CA ALA A 621 0.42 -3.41 9.47
C ALA A 621 0.83 -3.65 8.04
N LEU A 622 0.78 -2.67 7.15
CA LEU A 622 1.24 -2.83 5.77
C LEU A 622 2.70 -2.38 5.59
N GLU A 623 3.36 -1.92 6.66
CA GLU A 623 4.58 -1.09 6.63
C GLU A 623 4.45 0.09 5.63
N ILE A 624 3.22 0.60 5.43
CA ILE A 624 2.91 1.75 4.55
C ILE A 624 2.33 2.92 5.36
N ALA A 625 2.08 4.06 4.72
CA ALA A 625 1.51 5.21 5.41
C ALA A 625 -0.02 5.06 5.65
N PRO A 626 -0.57 5.57 6.78
CA PRO A 626 -2.01 5.70 7.06
C PRO A 626 -2.84 6.51 6.05
N SER A 627 -2.24 6.97 4.96
CA SER A 627 -2.85 7.69 3.84
C SER A 627 -2.74 6.94 2.51
N GLN A 628 -2.09 5.77 2.49
CA GLN A 628 -2.08 4.84 1.35
C GLN A 628 -3.21 3.82 1.45
N VAL A 629 -3.52 3.40 2.68
CA VAL A 629 -4.80 2.77 3.01
C VAL A 629 -5.91 3.78 2.71
N ALA A 630 -6.70 3.56 1.66
CA ALA A 630 -7.84 4.40 1.38
C ALA A 630 -9.07 3.95 2.19
N ASP A 631 -9.97 4.90 2.43
CA ASP A 631 -11.26 4.64 3.07
C ASP A 631 -12.01 3.49 2.35
N ASP A 632 -12.13 3.53 1.02
CA ASP A 632 -12.75 2.48 0.17
C ASP A 632 -11.75 1.56 -0.57
N ALA A 633 -10.57 1.24 -0.01
CA ALA A 633 -9.62 0.29 -0.63
C ALA A 633 -9.62 -1.10 0.04
N HIS A 634 -9.70 -2.16 -0.77
CA HIS A 634 -9.67 -3.55 -0.33
C HIS A 634 -8.28 -3.93 0.19
N PHE A 635 -8.22 -4.41 1.42
CA PHE A 635 -6.97 -4.59 2.13
C PHE A 635 -6.04 -5.66 1.53
N ILE A 636 -6.53 -6.88 1.28
CA ILE A 636 -5.74 -7.93 0.62
C ILE A 636 -5.40 -7.54 -0.84
N ASN A 637 -6.40 -7.08 -1.60
CA ASN A 637 -6.29 -6.93 -3.05
C ASN A 637 -5.63 -5.61 -3.51
N ASP A 638 -6.06 -4.46 -2.95
CA ASP A 638 -5.63 -3.13 -3.39
C ASP A 638 -4.41 -2.63 -2.62
N LEU A 639 -4.36 -2.93 -1.32
CA LEU A 639 -3.35 -2.40 -0.41
C LEU A 639 -2.14 -3.34 -0.27
N GLY A 640 -2.22 -4.54 -0.84
CA GLY A 640 -1.14 -5.52 -0.89
C GLY A 640 -0.99 -6.34 0.36
N GLY A 641 -2.07 -6.56 1.11
CA GLY A 641 -2.06 -7.35 2.33
C GLY A 641 -2.23 -8.86 2.11
N ASP A 642 -1.86 -9.68 3.10
CA ASP A 642 -2.43 -11.04 3.24
C ASP A 642 -3.27 -11.17 4.51
N SER A 643 -3.85 -12.35 4.73
CA SER A 643 -4.75 -12.61 5.84
C SER A 643 -4.11 -12.40 7.23
N LEU A 644 -2.79 -12.60 7.42
CA LEU A 644 -2.05 -12.18 8.65
C LEU A 644 -2.11 -10.69 8.89
N GLN A 645 -2.22 -9.95 7.81
CA GLN A 645 -2.13 -8.53 7.83
C GLN A 645 -3.52 -7.94 8.05
N VAL A 646 -4.58 -8.53 7.46
CA VAL A 646 -5.99 -8.28 7.80
C VAL A 646 -6.22 -8.56 9.28
N LEU A 647 -5.57 -9.62 9.76
CA LEU A 647 -5.64 -10.06 11.12
C LEU A 647 -4.99 -9.10 12.09
N SER A 648 -3.76 -8.70 11.81
CA SER A 648 -2.89 -8.01 12.74
C SER A 648 -3.60 -6.78 13.34
N VAL A 649 -3.78 -5.77 12.49
CA VAL A 649 -4.97 -4.94 12.24
C VAL A 649 -6.25 -5.15 13.03
N SER A 650 -6.59 -6.30 13.58
CA SER A 650 -7.98 -6.58 13.96
C SER A 650 -8.19 -7.06 15.40
N LEU A 651 -7.34 -7.90 16.05
CA LEU A 651 -7.18 -7.82 17.55
C LEU A 651 -6.71 -6.41 17.82
N LYS A 652 -5.85 -5.94 16.93
CA LYS A 652 -5.40 -4.59 16.90
C LYS A 652 -6.22 -3.79 15.87
N VAL A 653 -7.58 -3.92 15.98
CA VAL A 653 -8.66 -2.88 16.06
C VAL A 653 -9.46 -3.03 17.41
N GLU A 654 -8.90 -3.71 18.44
CA GLU A 654 -9.45 -3.95 19.81
C GLU A 654 -8.59 -3.60 21.13
N GLU A 655 -7.33 -3.00 21.15
CA GLU A 655 -6.45 -2.44 22.31
C GLU A 655 -5.78 -0.93 22.56
N LEU A 656 -5.73 0.17 21.70
CA LEU A 656 -6.15 1.70 21.65
C LEU A 656 -7.48 2.49 20.95
N PHE A 657 -8.55 1.98 20.20
CA PHE A 657 -10.11 1.99 20.13
C PHE A 657 -11.25 1.25 21.00
N HIS A 658 -11.20 -0.03 21.45
CA HIS A 658 -12.03 -0.68 22.53
C HIS A 658 -13.34 -1.44 22.20
N ILE A 659 -13.37 -2.36 21.23
CA ILE A 659 -14.62 -3.05 20.83
C ILE A 659 -14.40 -4.54 20.44
N LEU A 660 -15.41 -5.43 20.39
CA LEU A 660 -15.38 -6.88 20.01
C LEU A 660 -16.33 -7.06 18.82
N ILE A 661 -16.04 -7.65 17.65
CA ILE A 661 -16.99 -7.55 16.49
C ILE A 661 -17.15 -8.82 15.58
N PRO A 662 -18.36 -9.19 15.08
CA PRO A 662 -18.71 -10.45 14.34
C PRO A 662 -18.03 -11.09 13.08
N THR A 663 -16.70 -11.16 12.84
CA THR A 663 -16.01 -11.88 11.70
C THR A 663 -16.46 -11.68 10.22
N GLU A 664 -17.74 -11.75 9.91
CA GLU A 664 -18.41 -11.60 8.62
C GLU A 664 -18.24 -10.28 7.80
N GLU A 665 -18.85 -9.15 8.16
CA GLU A 665 -18.39 -7.81 7.76
C GLU A 665 -16.90 -7.46 8.18
N TYR A 666 -15.89 -8.29 7.86
CA TYR A 666 -14.43 -7.99 7.74
C TYR A 666 -13.82 -8.66 6.53
N GLY A 667 -14.28 -9.88 6.24
CA GLY A 667 -14.28 -10.27 4.85
C GLY A 667 -15.04 -9.22 4.06
N GLU A 668 -16.26 -8.87 4.47
CA GLU A 668 -17.02 -7.78 3.83
C GLU A 668 -16.40 -6.41 4.13
N CYS A 669 -15.82 -6.18 5.32
CA CYS A 669 -14.95 -5.01 5.54
C CYS A 669 -13.54 -5.20 5.01
N THR A 670 -13.50 -5.45 3.71
CA THR A 670 -12.32 -5.28 2.89
C THR A 670 -11.68 -3.90 3.08
N THR A 671 -12.48 -2.87 3.41
CA THR A 671 -12.03 -1.47 3.48
C THR A 671 -12.21 -0.83 4.86
N VAL A 672 -11.49 0.28 5.07
CA VAL A 672 -11.56 1.13 6.27
C VAL A 672 -12.94 1.76 6.49
N ASN A 673 -13.66 2.09 5.41
CA ASN A 673 -15.01 2.63 5.43
C ASN A 673 -15.98 1.66 6.07
N ASP A 674 -16.00 0.45 5.51
CA ASP A 674 -16.88 -0.62 5.93
C ASP A 674 -16.57 -0.91 7.39
N LEU A 675 -15.28 -1.13 7.71
CA LEU A 675 -14.80 -1.44 9.05
C LEU A 675 -15.18 -0.32 10.04
N THR A 676 -15.12 0.93 9.63
CA THR A 676 -15.55 2.05 10.48
C THR A 676 -17.05 2.04 10.72
N ALA A 677 -17.89 1.81 9.71
CA ALA A 677 -19.32 1.66 9.91
C ALA A 677 -19.63 0.50 10.88
N VAL A 678 -18.89 -0.60 10.70
CA VAL A 678 -18.91 -1.81 11.51
C VAL A 678 -18.55 -1.58 12.98
N ILE A 679 -17.49 -0.83 13.27
CA ILE A 679 -17.11 -0.49 14.65
C ILE A 679 -18.18 0.40 15.30
N ASN A 680 -18.74 1.35 14.55
CA ASN A 680 -19.74 2.26 15.10
C ASN A 680 -21.11 1.59 15.36
N LYS A 681 -21.48 0.62 14.53
CA LYS A 681 -22.75 -0.14 14.62
C LYS A 681 -23.02 -0.72 16.01
N HIS A 682 -21.98 -1.02 16.80
CA HIS A 682 -22.11 -1.61 18.13
C HIS A 682 -21.52 -0.84 19.30
N LEU A 683 -20.68 0.18 19.04
CA LEU A 683 -20.50 1.24 20.03
C LEU A 683 -21.81 2.01 20.29
N THR A 684 -22.80 1.92 19.39
CA THR A 684 -24.02 2.76 19.40
C THR A 684 -25.35 2.02 19.24
N GLY A 685 -25.45 1.01 18.36
CA GLY A 685 -26.68 0.23 18.13
C GLY A 685 -27.68 0.80 17.11
N GLU A 686 -27.30 1.78 16.28
CA GLU A 686 -28.20 2.41 15.27
C GLU A 686 -27.73 2.22 13.81
N GLU A 687 -28.68 2.21 12.85
CA GLU A 687 -28.43 2.06 11.40
C GLU A 687 -28.55 3.39 10.63
N GLN A 688 -27.65 3.63 9.65
CA GLN A 688 -27.84 4.67 8.62
C GLN A 688 -27.39 4.20 7.23
N LYS A 689 -28.06 4.68 6.17
CA LYS A 689 -27.75 4.36 4.75
C LYS A 689 -27.74 5.62 3.86
N PRO A 690 -26.69 5.84 3.05
CA PRO A 690 -26.71 6.78 1.92
C PRO A 690 -26.89 6.04 0.58
N GLU A 691 -27.88 6.44 -0.23
CA GLU A 691 -27.99 6.00 -1.64
C GLU A 691 -27.31 7.03 -2.57
N GLU A 692 -26.21 6.66 -3.24
CA GLU A 692 -25.74 7.39 -4.44
C GLU A 692 -26.22 6.72 -5.75
N PRO A 693 -26.57 7.50 -6.79
CA PRO A 693 -27.08 6.95 -8.03
C PRO A 693 -25.95 6.29 -8.85
N ARG A 694 -26.07 4.99 -9.16
CA ARG A 694 -25.16 4.31 -10.09
C ARG A 694 -25.06 5.06 -11.42
N GLY A 695 -23.83 5.32 -11.86
CA GLY A 695 -23.54 5.83 -13.20
C GLY A 695 -23.88 4.81 -14.28
N ALA A 696 -23.89 5.24 -15.54
CA ALA A 696 -23.98 4.30 -16.65
C ALA A 696 -22.70 3.45 -16.75
N VAL A 697 -22.77 2.25 -16.17
CA VAL A 697 -21.79 1.17 -16.32
C VAL A 697 -21.62 0.89 -17.81
N THR A 698 -20.36 0.80 -18.27
CA THR A 698 -20.07 0.18 -19.57
C THR A 698 -20.18 -1.32 -19.38
N PRO A 699 -21.13 -2.02 -20.04
CA PRO A 699 -21.25 -3.46 -19.84
C PRO A 699 -20.03 -4.16 -20.45
N VAL A 700 -19.32 -4.92 -19.61
CA VAL A 700 -18.37 -5.95 -20.05
C VAL A 700 -19.17 -7.01 -20.81
N THR A 701 -18.91 -7.20 -22.11
CA THR A 701 -19.73 -8.08 -22.98
C THR A 701 -19.16 -9.46 -23.24
N ARG A 702 -17.89 -9.72 -22.93
CA ARG A 702 -17.30 -11.06 -22.82
C ARG A 702 -16.49 -11.11 -21.52
N PHE A 703 -16.32 -12.29 -20.93
CA PHE A 703 -15.47 -12.38 -19.72
C PHE A 703 -14.00 -12.18 -20.06
N GLU A 704 -13.60 -12.46 -21.31
CA GLU A 704 -12.31 -12.01 -21.84
C GLU A 704 -12.10 -10.49 -21.80
N ASP A 705 -13.07 -9.68 -21.35
CA ASP A 705 -13.08 -8.22 -21.49
C ASP A 705 -13.44 -7.49 -20.17
N SER A 706 -13.36 -8.15 -19.00
CA SER A 706 -13.68 -7.59 -17.67
C SER A 706 -12.59 -6.65 -17.09
N GLU A 707 -12.77 -6.14 -15.86
CA GLU A 707 -11.65 -5.47 -15.17
C GLU A 707 -10.65 -6.56 -14.81
N GLU A 708 -11.01 -7.58 -14.03
CA GLU A 708 -10.21 -8.79 -13.72
C GLU A 708 -9.73 -9.62 -14.96
N PHE A 709 -9.84 -9.00 -16.15
CA PHE A 709 -9.24 -9.22 -17.46
C PHE A 709 -8.24 -8.01 -17.91
N GLN A 710 -6.87 -7.88 -18.22
CA GLN A 710 -5.48 -8.44 -18.69
C GLN A 710 -4.40 -9.36 -17.89
N ALA A 711 -4.12 -9.23 -16.58
CA ALA A 711 -3.63 -10.10 -15.46
C ALA A 711 -3.22 -11.53 -15.61
N PHE A 712 -4.19 -12.43 -15.51
CA PHE A 712 -3.88 -13.81 -15.15
C PHE A 712 -3.32 -14.52 -16.41
N TYR A 713 -3.38 -13.81 -17.55
CA TYR A 713 -2.66 -13.85 -18.84
C TYR A 713 -1.79 -12.57 -18.96
N GLU A 714 -1.19 -12.15 -17.86
CA GLU A 714 -0.08 -11.21 -17.71
C GLU A 714 0.77 -11.54 -16.46
N ARG A 715 0.56 -12.74 -15.88
CA ARG A 715 1.12 -13.30 -14.63
C ARG A 715 1.58 -14.77 -14.73
N GLN A 716 0.99 -15.57 -15.64
CA GLN A 716 1.27 -16.97 -16.02
C GLN A 716 2.45 -17.21 -17.03
N GLN A 717 2.34 -16.79 -18.29
CA GLN A 717 3.29 -17.04 -19.42
C GLN A 717 4.76 -16.55 -19.36
N ALA A 718 5.16 -15.68 -18.45
CA ALA A 718 6.54 -15.27 -18.22
C ALA A 718 7.06 -15.68 -16.83
N LEU A 719 6.18 -16.14 -15.91
CA LEU A 719 6.51 -17.21 -14.99
C LEU A 719 7.10 -18.36 -15.86
N LEU A 720 6.33 -18.79 -16.87
CA LEU A 720 6.76 -19.69 -17.98
C LEU A 720 7.82 -19.13 -18.96
N GLY A 721 8.29 -17.90 -18.77
CA GLY A 721 9.16 -17.13 -19.69
C GLY A 721 10.26 -16.37 -18.93
N SER A 722 10.58 -16.91 -17.77
CA SER A 722 11.88 -16.83 -17.09
C SER A 722 12.79 -18.00 -17.52
N GLY A 723 12.23 -18.98 -18.23
CA GLY A 723 12.83 -20.31 -18.44
C GLY A 723 12.46 -21.31 -17.34
N MET A 724 11.90 -20.87 -16.20
CA MET A 724 11.34 -21.77 -15.20
C MET A 724 10.00 -22.35 -15.69
N GLU A 725 9.80 -23.64 -15.44
CA GLU A 725 8.53 -24.30 -15.62
C GLU A 725 7.51 -23.81 -14.57
N ASN A 726 6.21 -23.90 -14.88
CA ASN A 726 5.17 -23.50 -13.93
C ASN A 726 5.07 -24.54 -12.79
N PRO A 727 5.33 -24.18 -11.53
CA PRO A 727 5.23 -25.11 -10.40
C PRO A 727 3.77 -25.34 -9.95
N TYR A 728 2.81 -24.63 -10.56
CA TYR A 728 1.38 -24.82 -10.36
C TYR A 728 0.72 -25.49 -11.57
N PHE A 729 -0.41 -26.18 -11.35
CA PHE A 729 -1.07 -27.00 -12.37
C PHE A 729 -0.17 -28.10 -12.98
N VAL A 730 0.89 -28.50 -12.26
CA VAL A 730 1.67 -29.70 -12.55
C VAL A 730 0.72 -30.90 -12.57
N ARG A 731 0.85 -31.75 -13.58
CA ARG A 731 -0.05 -32.89 -13.76
C ARG A 731 0.38 -34.03 -12.87
N HIS A 732 -0.58 -34.56 -12.13
CA HIS A 732 -0.46 -35.81 -11.40
C HIS A 732 -1.40 -36.83 -12.06
N ASP A 733 -0.85 -37.75 -12.84
CA ASP A 733 -1.61 -38.75 -13.59
C ASP A 733 -1.80 -40.06 -12.76
N SER A 734 -1.89 -39.91 -11.44
CA SER A 734 -2.07 -40.98 -10.45
C SER A 734 -2.84 -40.47 -9.22
N THR A 735 -3.17 -41.39 -8.31
CA THR A 735 -3.43 -41.04 -6.90
C THR A 735 -2.26 -40.24 -6.30
N LEU A 736 -2.54 -39.36 -5.34
CA LEU A 736 -1.56 -38.58 -4.60
C LEU A 736 -1.21 -39.26 -3.26
N THR A 737 -0.10 -39.99 -3.20
CA THR A 737 0.44 -40.59 -1.96
C THR A 737 1.74 -39.89 -1.55
N ASP A 738 2.65 -40.61 -0.88
CA ASP A 738 4.09 -40.29 -0.79
C ASP A 738 4.79 -40.12 -2.16
N VAL A 739 4.16 -40.62 -3.24
CA VAL A 739 4.56 -40.41 -4.63
C VAL A 739 3.39 -39.90 -5.47
N SER A 740 3.71 -39.43 -6.68
CA SER A 740 2.75 -39.26 -7.76
C SER A 740 3.43 -39.39 -9.12
N MET A 741 2.66 -39.78 -10.14
CA MET A 741 3.12 -39.84 -11.53
C MET A 741 3.04 -38.47 -12.19
N MET A 742 4.19 -37.90 -12.54
CA MET A 742 4.31 -36.63 -13.25
C MET A 742 4.98 -36.86 -14.61
N GLU A 743 4.29 -36.53 -15.70
CA GLU A 743 4.80 -36.62 -17.08
C GLU A 743 5.37 -38.02 -17.45
N GLY A 744 4.87 -39.08 -16.78
CA GLY A 744 5.32 -40.46 -16.96
C GLY A 744 6.47 -40.90 -16.03
N GLN A 745 6.92 -40.07 -15.10
CA GLN A 745 7.91 -40.40 -14.07
C GLN A 745 7.29 -40.44 -12.67
N GLU A 746 7.82 -41.29 -11.78
CA GLU A 746 7.44 -41.33 -10.37
C GLU A 746 8.24 -40.28 -9.58
N VAL A 747 7.55 -39.43 -8.83
CA VAL A 747 8.11 -38.26 -8.12
C VAL A 747 7.64 -38.28 -6.66
N LEU A 748 8.55 -38.11 -5.69
CA LEU A 748 8.21 -37.99 -4.26
C LEU A 748 7.31 -36.77 -4.05
N ASN A 749 6.22 -36.90 -3.30
CA ASN A 749 5.09 -35.98 -3.37
C ASN A 749 4.77 -35.30 -2.02
N PHE A 750 5.45 -34.18 -1.76
CA PHE A 750 5.20 -33.31 -0.62
C PHE A 750 4.23 -32.17 -0.96
N GLY A 751 3.42 -32.29 -2.02
CA GLY A 751 2.40 -31.31 -2.41
C GLY A 751 0.96 -31.70 -2.05
N SER A 752 0.74 -32.90 -1.55
CA SER A 752 -0.59 -33.46 -1.31
C SER A 752 -1.11 -33.19 0.09
N TYR A 753 -2.39 -32.79 0.22
CA TYR A 753 -3.10 -32.75 1.50
C TYR A 753 -3.76 -34.10 1.88
N ASN A 754 -3.45 -35.19 1.15
CA ASN A 754 -3.97 -36.54 1.42
C ASN A 754 -3.21 -37.18 2.60
N TYR A 755 -3.21 -36.52 3.77
CA TYR A 755 -2.30 -36.77 4.90
C TYR A 755 -2.24 -38.22 5.40
N VAL A 756 -3.33 -38.97 5.24
CA VAL A 756 -3.48 -40.38 5.65
C VAL A 756 -3.77 -41.33 4.46
N ALA A 757 -3.41 -40.86 3.27
CA ALA A 757 -3.50 -41.53 1.96
C ALA A 757 -4.91 -41.93 1.47
N MET A 758 -5.98 -41.63 2.21
CA MET A 758 -7.36 -42.13 1.99
C MET A 758 -7.86 -42.14 0.55
N SER A 759 -7.56 -41.12 -0.28
CA SER A 759 -8.00 -41.11 -1.70
C SER A 759 -7.50 -42.31 -2.54
N GLY A 760 -6.41 -42.95 -2.10
CA GLY A 760 -5.83 -44.15 -2.71
C GLY A 760 -6.31 -45.48 -2.15
N ARG A 761 -6.97 -45.48 -0.98
CA ARG A 761 -7.22 -46.72 -0.23
C ARG A 761 -8.25 -47.60 -0.96
N PRO A 762 -7.98 -48.90 -1.18
CA PRO A 762 -8.87 -49.80 -1.90
C PRO A 762 -10.30 -49.84 -1.34
N GLU A 763 -10.43 -49.75 -0.02
CA GLU A 763 -11.69 -49.76 0.74
C GLU A 763 -12.53 -48.51 0.42
N VAL A 764 -11.91 -47.32 0.52
CA VAL A 764 -12.52 -46.02 0.18
C VAL A 764 -12.96 -46.00 -1.29
N GLN A 765 -12.15 -46.55 -2.19
CA GLN A 765 -12.49 -46.67 -3.61
C GLN A 765 -13.58 -47.71 -3.89
N ALA A 766 -13.70 -48.78 -3.10
CA ALA A 766 -14.76 -49.77 -3.22
C ALA A 766 -16.10 -49.17 -2.78
N ALA A 767 -16.15 -48.57 -1.59
CA ALA A 767 -17.34 -47.88 -1.08
C ALA A 767 -17.87 -46.81 -2.06
N ALA A 768 -16.97 -46.07 -2.71
CA ALA A 768 -17.33 -45.12 -3.76
C ALA A 768 -17.99 -45.80 -4.99
N LYS A 769 -17.45 -46.93 -5.47
CA LYS A 769 -18.01 -47.69 -6.62
C LYS A 769 -19.38 -48.26 -6.31
N ASP A 770 -19.53 -48.91 -5.16
CA ASP A 770 -20.82 -49.48 -4.72
C ASP A 770 -21.92 -48.42 -4.60
N ALA A 771 -21.55 -47.19 -4.21
CA ALA A 771 -22.48 -46.06 -4.16
C ALA A 771 -22.85 -45.50 -5.54
N ILE A 772 -21.99 -45.61 -6.56
CA ILE A 772 -22.35 -45.28 -7.96
C ILE A 772 -23.43 -46.25 -8.46
N ASP A 773 -23.23 -47.55 -8.28
CA ASP A 773 -24.17 -48.58 -8.75
C ASP A 773 -25.51 -48.52 -8.00
N LYS A 774 -25.49 -48.17 -6.71
CA LYS A 774 -26.68 -48.14 -5.84
C LYS A 774 -27.45 -46.81 -5.86
N TYR A 775 -26.76 -45.68 -5.98
CA TYR A 775 -27.34 -44.33 -5.80
C TYR A 775 -27.08 -43.36 -6.97
N GLY A 776 -26.25 -43.75 -7.95
CA GLY A 776 -25.82 -42.88 -9.04
C GLY A 776 -24.72 -41.89 -8.65
N THR A 777 -24.24 -41.15 -9.65
CA THR A 777 -23.12 -40.21 -9.53
C THR A 777 -23.50 -38.82 -8.99
N SER A 778 -24.76 -38.59 -8.61
CA SER A 778 -25.25 -37.28 -8.16
C SER A 778 -26.38 -37.41 -7.15
N ALA A 779 -26.53 -36.42 -6.26
CA ALA A 779 -27.75 -36.29 -5.47
C ALA A 779 -28.96 -35.89 -6.34
N SER A 780 -28.73 -35.27 -7.51
CA SER A 780 -29.72 -34.85 -8.52
C SER A 780 -30.78 -33.85 -8.06
N GLY A 781 -30.55 -33.18 -6.92
CA GLY A 781 -31.39 -32.11 -6.39
C GLY A 781 -30.94 -31.67 -4.99
N SER A 782 -31.63 -30.65 -4.45
CA SER A 782 -31.48 -30.27 -3.04
C SER A 782 -31.89 -31.41 -2.13
N ARG A 783 -31.08 -31.66 -1.09
CA ARG A 783 -31.33 -32.68 -0.06
C ARG A 783 -32.73 -32.52 0.55
N LEU A 784 -33.13 -31.29 0.87
CA LEU A 784 -34.42 -30.97 1.49
C LEU A 784 -35.64 -31.39 0.64
N LEU A 785 -35.52 -31.44 -0.70
CA LEU A 785 -36.65 -31.66 -1.60
C LEU A 785 -36.69 -33.06 -2.24
N ALA A 786 -35.54 -33.55 -2.72
CA ALA A 786 -35.46 -34.81 -3.48
C ALA A 786 -34.07 -35.48 -3.45
N GLY A 787 -33.03 -34.79 -2.96
CA GLY A 787 -31.66 -35.26 -3.00
C GLY A 787 -31.28 -36.22 -1.87
N GLU A 788 -32.03 -36.24 -0.76
CA GLU A 788 -31.70 -36.99 0.46
C GLU A 788 -31.59 -38.50 0.24
N LYS A 789 -30.60 -39.12 0.91
CA LYS A 789 -30.33 -40.56 0.85
C LYS A 789 -29.89 -41.03 2.23
N THR A 790 -30.26 -42.26 2.61
CA THR A 790 -29.87 -42.89 3.90
C THR A 790 -28.37 -42.84 4.16
N LEU A 791 -27.56 -42.93 3.09
CA LEU A 791 -26.10 -42.80 3.12
C LEU A 791 -25.62 -41.50 3.79
N TYR A 792 -26.32 -40.38 3.59
CA TYR A 792 -25.94 -39.10 4.20
C TYR A 792 -26.29 -39.07 5.70
N GLN A 793 -27.38 -39.71 6.11
CA GLN A 793 -27.80 -39.85 7.51
C GLN A 793 -26.90 -40.83 8.29
N GLU A 794 -26.27 -41.77 7.59
CA GLU A 794 -25.26 -42.67 8.13
C GLU A 794 -23.92 -41.92 8.32
N LEU A 795 -23.46 -41.21 7.29
CA LEU A 795 -22.24 -40.39 7.36
C LEU A 795 -22.35 -39.24 8.38
N GLU A 796 -23.50 -38.57 8.51
CA GLU A 796 -23.71 -37.51 9.53
C GLU A 796 -23.63 -38.05 10.96
N ARG A 797 -23.96 -39.33 11.18
CA ARG A 797 -23.84 -39.97 12.49
C ARG A 797 -22.39 -40.32 12.80
N GLU A 798 -21.69 -40.93 11.85
CA GLU A 798 -20.29 -41.33 12.00
C GLU A 798 -19.36 -40.11 12.10
N LEU A 799 -19.67 -39.02 11.39
CA LEU A 799 -19.04 -37.70 11.58
C LEU A 799 -19.27 -37.16 13.00
N ALA A 800 -20.50 -37.18 13.50
CA ALA A 800 -20.83 -36.69 14.84
C ALA A 800 -20.10 -37.50 15.93
N ASP A 801 -20.13 -38.83 15.84
CA ASP A 801 -19.47 -39.73 16.78
C ASP A 801 -17.93 -39.63 16.71
N TRP A 802 -17.34 -39.37 15.54
CA TRP A 802 -15.89 -39.14 15.37
C TRP A 802 -15.45 -37.78 15.90
N LYS A 803 -16.24 -36.73 15.65
CA LYS A 803 -16.03 -35.36 16.12
C LYS A 803 -16.58 -35.09 17.52
N ASN A 804 -16.90 -36.14 18.28
CA ASN A 804 -17.35 -36.05 19.66
C ASN A 804 -18.47 -35.00 19.84
N ALA A 805 -19.56 -35.15 19.08
CA ALA A 805 -20.65 -34.18 18.94
C ALA A 805 -22.03 -34.86 18.83
N GLU A 806 -23.12 -34.12 19.02
CA GLU A 806 -24.48 -34.69 19.06
C GLU A 806 -25.10 -34.96 17.69
N ALA A 807 -24.64 -34.26 16.65
CA ALA A 807 -25.07 -34.38 15.26
C ALA A 807 -24.03 -33.76 14.30
N ALA A 808 -24.18 -34.03 13.00
CA ALA A 808 -23.45 -33.34 11.94
C ALA A 808 -24.32 -33.09 10.69
N LEU A 809 -23.81 -32.25 9.79
CA LEU A 809 -24.41 -31.88 8.49
C LEU A 809 -23.34 -31.96 7.39
N ILE A 810 -23.61 -32.64 6.27
CA ILE A 810 -22.68 -32.74 5.12
C ILE A 810 -23.06 -31.75 4.01
N LEU A 811 -22.07 -31.06 3.46
CA LEU A 811 -22.17 -30.11 2.36
C LEU A 811 -21.20 -30.45 1.20
N VAL A 812 -21.42 -29.81 0.04
CA VAL A 812 -20.77 -30.14 -1.24
C VAL A 812 -19.29 -29.75 -1.39
N SER A 813 -18.74 -28.92 -0.51
CA SER A 813 -17.32 -28.50 -0.57
C SER A 813 -16.89 -27.90 0.76
N GLY A 814 -15.68 -28.20 1.24
CA GLY A 814 -15.15 -27.63 2.48
C GLY A 814 -15.00 -26.11 2.40
N HIS A 815 -14.55 -25.58 1.26
CA HIS A 815 -14.55 -24.14 1.01
C HIS A 815 -15.99 -23.60 1.12
N ALA A 816 -16.94 -24.23 0.43
CA ALA A 816 -18.35 -23.82 0.47
C ALA A 816 -18.99 -23.95 1.86
N THR A 817 -18.50 -24.86 2.72
CA THR A 817 -18.99 -25.07 4.09
C THR A 817 -18.72 -23.86 4.99
N ASN A 818 -17.48 -23.36 5.05
CA ASN A 818 -17.23 -22.09 5.74
C ASN A 818 -18.02 -20.99 5.06
N VAL A 819 -17.98 -20.91 3.72
CA VAL A 819 -18.63 -19.83 2.97
C VAL A 819 -20.12 -19.70 3.30
N THR A 820 -20.86 -20.81 3.33
CA THR A 820 -22.28 -20.74 3.68
C THR A 820 -22.55 -20.67 5.17
N LEU A 821 -21.76 -21.33 6.04
CA LEU A 821 -22.03 -21.34 7.47
C LEU A 821 -21.77 -19.97 8.08
N VAL A 822 -20.55 -19.47 7.89
CA VAL A 822 -20.12 -18.16 8.35
C VAL A 822 -21.14 -17.16 7.80
N GLY A 823 -21.32 -17.12 6.47
CA GLY A 823 -22.31 -16.27 5.80
C GLY A 823 -23.79 -16.39 6.21
N ASN A 824 -24.20 -17.27 7.14
CA ASN A 824 -25.59 -17.39 7.63
C ASN A 824 -25.78 -17.76 9.12
N PHE A 825 -24.73 -18.04 9.92
CA PHE A 825 -24.91 -18.48 11.31
C PHE A 825 -25.24 -17.31 12.24
N CYS A 826 -24.62 -16.16 12.02
CA CYS A 826 -24.90 -14.92 12.73
C CYS A 826 -25.70 -13.94 11.87
N GLY A 827 -26.25 -12.92 12.54
CA GLY A 827 -26.96 -11.82 11.91
C GLY A 827 -26.58 -10.49 12.54
N LYS A 828 -27.31 -9.44 12.18
CA LYS A 828 -26.89 -8.05 12.39
C LYS A 828 -26.70 -7.54 13.84
N ASP A 829 -27.09 -8.34 14.83
CA ASP A 829 -26.97 -8.01 16.26
C ASP A 829 -26.02 -8.98 17.03
N ASP A 830 -25.29 -9.85 16.33
CA ASP A 830 -24.53 -10.99 16.89
C ASP A 830 -23.01 -10.73 17.01
N LEU A 831 -22.15 -11.74 17.17
CA LEU A 831 -20.68 -11.63 17.34
C LEU A 831 -20.02 -12.97 16.94
N ILE A 832 -18.75 -12.94 16.52
CA ILE A 832 -17.87 -13.94 15.87
C ILE A 832 -16.44 -13.34 15.79
N LEU A 833 -15.32 -14.05 15.98
CA LEU A 833 -13.95 -13.46 15.92
C LEU A 833 -12.92 -14.43 15.29
N TYR A 834 -12.17 -14.08 14.22
CA TYR A 834 -11.33 -15.07 13.47
C TYR A 834 -9.79 -14.93 13.50
N ASP A 835 -9.02 -16.03 13.42
CA ASP A 835 -7.55 -15.99 13.17
C ASP A 835 -7.21 -15.60 11.70
N ALA A 836 -5.92 -15.53 11.32
CA ALA A 836 -5.40 -14.99 10.04
C ALA A 836 -5.30 -16.05 8.98
N LEU A 837 -4.47 -17.03 9.34
CA LEU A 837 -4.10 -18.14 8.52
C LEU A 837 -5.27 -19.12 8.46
N ALA A 838 -6.31 -18.87 9.28
CA ALA A 838 -7.71 -19.14 9.00
C ALA A 838 -8.00 -18.92 7.51
N HIS A 839 -8.17 -20.04 6.82
CA HIS A 839 -8.26 -20.16 5.39
C HIS A 839 -9.24 -19.15 4.79
N ASN A 840 -8.93 -18.64 3.60
CA ASN A 840 -9.78 -17.70 2.86
C ASN A 840 -11.24 -18.17 2.68
N SER A 841 -11.56 -19.46 2.86
CA SER A 841 -12.97 -19.91 2.92
C SER A 841 -13.77 -19.34 4.11
N ILE A 842 -13.10 -19.04 5.23
CA ILE A 842 -13.65 -18.19 6.30
C ILE A 842 -13.79 -16.78 5.71
N ASP A 843 -12.69 -16.17 5.23
CA ASP A 843 -12.66 -14.80 4.67
C ASP A 843 -13.59 -14.54 3.45
N GLN A 844 -14.20 -15.56 2.85
CA GLN A 844 -15.23 -15.45 1.80
C GLN A 844 -16.63 -15.79 2.29
N GLY A 845 -16.77 -16.60 3.34
CA GLY A 845 -18.04 -16.73 4.06
C GLY A 845 -18.37 -15.52 4.88
N THR A 846 -17.34 -14.82 5.30
CA THR A 846 -17.47 -13.56 5.97
C THR A 846 -18.16 -12.53 5.09
N LYS A 847 -17.70 -12.39 3.84
CA LYS A 847 -18.26 -11.57 2.72
C LYS A 847 -19.72 -11.89 2.30
N LEU A 848 -20.51 -12.55 3.13
CA LEU A 848 -21.90 -12.95 2.84
C LEU A 848 -22.91 -12.74 3.98
N SER A 849 -22.48 -12.41 5.20
CA SER A 849 -23.37 -12.26 6.36
C SER A 849 -23.48 -10.82 6.84
N GLN A 850 -24.68 -10.52 7.35
CA GLN A 850 -25.08 -9.21 7.89
C GLN A 850 -24.52 -8.97 9.30
N ALA A 851 -23.57 -9.78 9.77
CA ALA A 851 -22.90 -9.61 11.04
C ALA A 851 -21.54 -8.91 10.79
N THR A 852 -21.46 -7.61 11.11
CA THR A 852 -20.35 -6.74 11.62
C THR A 852 -19.04 -7.47 11.96
N SER A 853 -17.78 -6.98 11.94
CA SER A 853 -16.65 -7.92 12.26
C SER A 853 -15.30 -7.53 12.82
N LYS A 854 -14.56 -8.58 13.25
CA LYS A 854 -13.11 -8.69 13.50
C LYS A 854 -12.51 -10.09 13.26
N PRO A 855 -11.35 -10.13 12.59
CA PRO A 855 -10.27 -11.09 12.79
C PRO A 855 -9.38 -10.69 14.01
N PHE A 856 -8.37 -11.47 14.46
CA PHE A 856 -7.51 -11.23 15.62
C PHE A 856 -6.06 -11.88 15.64
N PRO A 857 -4.85 -11.21 15.83
CA PRO A 857 -3.47 -11.75 15.78
C PRO A 857 -3.19 -13.17 16.21
N HIS A 858 -2.26 -13.72 15.44
CA HIS A 858 -2.24 -15.13 15.11
C HIS A 858 -1.85 -15.94 16.33
N ASN A 859 -2.75 -16.82 16.77
CA ASN A 859 -2.64 -17.60 17.99
C ASN A 859 -2.61 -16.75 19.31
N ASP A 860 -2.79 -15.42 19.23
CA ASP A 860 -2.75 -14.49 20.36
C ASP A 860 -4.13 -14.35 21.05
N HIS A 861 -4.40 -15.32 21.91
CA HIS A 861 -5.49 -15.33 22.87
C HIS A 861 -5.39 -14.23 23.96
N VAL A 862 -4.22 -13.60 24.18
CA VAL A 862 -4.03 -12.62 25.27
C VAL A 862 -4.68 -11.31 24.90
N ALA A 863 -4.31 -10.75 23.74
CA ALA A 863 -5.02 -9.59 23.25
C ALA A 863 -6.50 -9.95 22.96
N LEU A 864 -6.87 -11.20 22.61
CA LEU A 864 -8.29 -11.58 22.37
C LEU A 864 -9.12 -11.38 23.62
N GLU A 865 -8.51 -11.56 24.79
CA GLU A 865 -9.15 -11.24 26.05
C GLU A 865 -9.36 -9.73 26.24
N SER A 866 -8.43 -8.86 25.82
CA SER A 866 -8.60 -7.39 25.90
C SER A 866 -9.89 -6.94 25.22
N ILE A 867 -10.19 -7.55 24.08
CA ILE A 867 -11.40 -7.40 23.27
C ILE A 867 -12.66 -7.87 24.00
N LEU A 868 -12.60 -9.09 24.53
CA LEU A 868 -13.72 -9.74 25.18
C LEU A 868 -14.11 -8.98 26.46
N LYS A 869 -13.11 -8.43 27.18
CA LYS A 869 -13.32 -7.43 28.25
C LYS A 869 -13.97 -6.17 27.68
N ALA A 870 -13.39 -5.61 26.61
CA ALA A 870 -13.80 -4.34 26.04
C ALA A 870 -15.27 -4.32 25.67
N GLN A 871 -15.77 -5.29 24.90
CA GLN A 871 -17.13 -5.14 24.35
C GLN A 871 -17.90 -6.41 24.00
N ARG A 872 -17.68 -7.54 24.69
CA ARG A 872 -18.66 -8.66 24.64
C ARG A 872 -20.10 -8.23 24.97
N HIS A 873 -20.26 -7.15 25.72
CA HIS A 873 -21.53 -6.69 26.28
C HIS A 873 -22.51 -6.05 25.28
N ASN A 874 -22.07 -5.58 24.10
CA ASN A 874 -22.96 -4.88 23.14
C ASN A 874 -23.69 -5.83 22.14
N TYR A 875 -23.66 -7.14 22.38
CA TYR A 875 -23.93 -8.14 21.34
C TYR A 875 -24.69 -9.37 21.84
N LYS A 876 -25.49 -10.00 20.96
CA LYS A 876 -26.33 -11.16 21.30
C LYS A 876 -25.52 -12.46 21.34
N LYS A 877 -25.36 -13.16 20.20
CA LYS A 877 -24.40 -14.28 20.11
C LYS A 877 -22.95 -13.76 20.08
N CYS A 878 -21.97 -14.63 20.27
CA CYS A 878 -20.54 -14.45 19.95
C CYS A 878 -19.97 -15.77 19.42
N LEU A 879 -19.01 -15.83 18.48
CA LEU A 879 -18.49 -17.08 17.86
C LEU A 879 -17.00 -16.97 17.50
N ILE A 880 -16.09 -17.28 18.42
CA ILE A 880 -14.65 -17.28 18.09
C ILE A 880 -14.40 -18.32 16.98
N ILE A 881 -13.48 -18.08 16.03
CA ILE A 881 -13.13 -18.95 14.90
C ILE A 881 -11.61 -19.06 14.81
N ILE A 882 -11.08 -20.28 14.81
CA ILE A 882 -9.64 -20.56 14.67
C ILE A 882 -9.44 -21.79 13.76
N GLU A 883 -8.28 -21.92 13.13
CA GLU A 883 -7.88 -23.23 12.59
C GLU A 883 -7.32 -24.10 13.72
N GLY A 884 -7.54 -25.41 13.67
CA GLY A 884 -6.93 -26.32 14.64
C GLY A 884 -5.42 -26.49 14.43
N ALA A 885 -4.95 -26.32 13.19
CA ALA A 885 -3.54 -26.29 12.78
C ALA A 885 -3.43 -25.47 11.50
N TYR A 886 -2.46 -24.57 11.36
CA TYR A 886 -2.52 -23.54 10.32
C TYR A 886 -1.87 -23.92 8.98
N SER A 887 -2.57 -23.58 7.89
CA SER A 887 -2.26 -24.03 6.53
C SER A 887 -0.93 -23.55 5.88
N MET A 888 -0.21 -22.61 6.49
CA MET A 888 1.02 -22.01 5.93
C MET A 888 2.27 -22.25 6.78
N ASP A 889 2.20 -22.00 8.10
CA ASP A 889 3.34 -22.13 9.00
C ASP A 889 3.34 -23.39 9.89
N GLY A 890 2.26 -24.17 9.87
CA GLY A 890 2.23 -25.52 10.45
C GLY A 890 2.22 -25.58 11.97
N ASP A 891 1.92 -24.48 12.65
CA ASP A 891 1.65 -24.43 14.09
C ASP A 891 0.24 -24.93 14.43
N ILE A 892 -0.07 -24.99 15.74
CA ILE A 892 -1.32 -25.49 16.31
C ILE A 892 -1.90 -24.39 17.20
N ALA A 893 -3.18 -24.07 17.04
CA ALA A 893 -3.85 -23.09 17.89
C ALA A 893 -3.88 -23.54 19.35
N ASN A 894 -3.72 -22.61 20.30
CA ASN A 894 -3.92 -22.86 21.73
C ASN A 894 -5.41 -22.99 22.09
N VAL A 895 -6.10 -23.96 21.49
CA VAL A 895 -7.55 -24.19 21.62
C VAL A 895 -8.04 -24.20 23.08
N PRO A 896 -7.32 -24.77 24.07
CA PRO A 896 -7.72 -24.67 25.48
C PRO A 896 -7.92 -23.22 25.97
N ALA A 897 -7.05 -22.28 25.60
CA ALA A 897 -7.21 -20.87 25.97
C ALA A 897 -8.44 -20.23 25.30
N PHE A 898 -8.68 -20.53 24.01
CA PHE A 898 -9.89 -20.08 23.31
C PHE A 898 -11.18 -20.68 23.91
N VAL A 899 -11.12 -21.92 24.39
CA VAL A 899 -12.21 -22.58 25.14
C VAL A 899 -12.44 -21.94 26.51
N GLU A 900 -11.39 -21.51 27.22
CA GLU A 900 -11.54 -20.74 28.46
C GLU A 900 -12.17 -19.37 28.21
N LEU A 901 -11.73 -18.65 27.17
CA LEU A 901 -12.31 -17.38 26.75
C LEU A 901 -13.78 -17.52 26.33
N LYS A 902 -14.11 -18.52 25.51
CA LYS A 902 -15.49 -18.90 25.16
C LYS A 902 -16.38 -18.97 26.40
N LYS A 903 -15.96 -19.76 27.40
CA LYS A 903 -16.71 -20.00 28.64
C LYS A 903 -16.81 -18.74 29.51
N LYS A 904 -15.71 -18.01 29.65
CA LYS A 904 -15.61 -16.80 30.49
C LYS A 904 -16.49 -15.65 29.99
N TYR A 905 -16.66 -15.53 28.68
CA TYR A 905 -17.38 -14.43 28.03
C TYR A 905 -18.72 -14.84 27.39
N GLY A 906 -19.16 -16.09 27.53
CA GLY A 906 -20.44 -16.54 26.99
C GLY A 906 -20.48 -16.46 25.46
N CYS A 907 -19.48 -17.06 24.81
CA CYS A 907 -19.38 -17.17 23.37
C CYS A 907 -19.64 -18.60 22.91
N PHE A 908 -19.83 -18.76 21.61
CA PHE A 908 -19.60 -19.97 20.85
C PHE A 908 -18.14 -19.99 20.36
N LEU A 909 -17.69 -21.16 19.90
CA LEU A 909 -16.40 -21.39 19.27
C LEU A 909 -16.60 -22.32 18.05
N LEU A 910 -16.14 -21.86 16.89
CA LEU A 910 -15.89 -22.66 15.70
C LEU A 910 -14.41 -23.02 15.66
N VAL A 911 -14.10 -24.26 15.30
CA VAL A 911 -12.74 -24.63 14.85
C VAL A 911 -12.83 -25.21 13.45
N ASP A 912 -12.05 -24.64 12.53
CA ASP A 912 -11.80 -25.25 11.21
C ASP A 912 -10.71 -26.32 11.38
N GLU A 913 -11.12 -27.57 11.27
CA GLU A 913 -10.27 -28.74 11.44
C GLU A 913 -9.69 -29.23 10.11
N ALA A 914 -9.75 -28.46 9.01
CA ALA A 914 -9.30 -28.91 7.69
C ALA A 914 -7.80 -29.27 7.60
N HIS A 915 -6.98 -28.82 8.56
CA HIS A 915 -5.54 -29.13 8.63
C HIS A 915 -5.13 -29.93 9.90
N SER A 916 -6.04 -30.08 10.86
CA SER A 916 -5.81 -30.83 12.12
C SER A 916 -6.57 -32.16 12.17
N ALA A 917 -7.78 -32.26 11.61
CA ALA A 917 -8.45 -33.54 11.45
C ALA A 917 -7.67 -34.43 10.46
N CYS A 918 -7.57 -35.72 10.80
CA CYS A 918 -6.68 -36.70 10.16
C CYS A 918 -5.18 -36.37 10.27
N VAL A 919 -4.77 -35.45 11.15
CA VAL A 919 -3.35 -35.06 11.35
C VAL A 919 -2.95 -35.16 12.81
N ILE A 920 -3.75 -34.63 13.73
CA ILE A 920 -3.53 -34.69 15.18
C ILE A 920 -4.69 -35.39 15.91
N GLY A 921 -4.40 -35.84 17.13
CA GLY A 921 -5.28 -36.75 17.88
C GLY A 921 -5.02 -38.21 17.50
N LYS A 922 -5.09 -39.12 18.48
CA LYS A 922 -4.75 -40.55 18.35
C LYS A 922 -5.51 -41.32 17.26
N THR A 923 -6.73 -40.91 16.91
CA THR A 923 -7.57 -41.44 15.83
C THR A 923 -7.82 -40.39 14.73
N GLY A 924 -6.97 -39.37 14.67
CA GLY A 924 -7.09 -38.24 13.76
C GLY A 924 -8.28 -37.34 14.09
N GLY A 925 -8.80 -37.41 15.33
CA GLY A 925 -9.98 -36.68 15.77
C GLY A 925 -9.81 -35.16 15.82
N GLY A 926 -8.63 -34.62 15.52
CA GLY A 926 -8.35 -33.18 15.51
C GLY A 926 -8.07 -32.62 16.91
N VAL A 927 -8.33 -31.33 17.10
CA VAL A 927 -8.01 -30.64 18.36
C VAL A 927 -8.79 -31.17 19.56
N ASP A 928 -9.99 -31.72 19.34
CA ASP A 928 -10.80 -32.42 20.35
C ASP A 928 -9.98 -33.49 21.09
N GLU A 929 -9.29 -34.34 20.32
CA GLU A 929 -8.59 -35.51 20.82
C GLU A 929 -7.14 -35.17 21.21
N TYR A 930 -6.52 -34.20 20.52
CA TYR A 930 -5.17 -33.72 20.84
C TYR A 930 -5.10 -33.00 22.19
N PHE A 931 -6.08 -32.13 22.50
CA PHE A 931 -6.15 -31.42 23.79
C PHE A 931 -7.07 -32.10 24.83
N ASN A 932 -7.70 -33.24 24.50
CA ASN A 932 -8.67 -33.94 25.36
C ASN A 932 -9.81 -33.00 25.83
N LEU A 933 -10.46 -32.36 24.86
CA LEU A 933 -11.58 -31.45 25.08
C LEU A 933 -12.90 -32.21 25.30
N LYS A 934 -13.85 -31.54 25.96
CA LYS A 934 -15.21 -32.09 26.16
C LYS A 934 -16.06 -31.94 24.89
N PRO A 935 -17.14 -32.72 24.73
CA PRO A 935 -18.03 -32.63 23.57
C PRO A 935 -18.57 -31.21 23.32
N ASP A 936 -18.82 -30.47 24.41
CA ASP A 936 -19.40 -29.13 24.49
C ASP A 936 -18.37 -27.97 24.55
N ASP A 937 -17.07 -28.26 24.50
CA ASP A 937 -16.03 -27.23 24.54
C ASP A 937 -15.95 -26.42 23.23
N ILE A 938 -16.14 -27.06 22.07
CA ILE A 938 -16.27 -26.42 20.75
C ILE A 938 -17.69 -26.64 20.24
N ASP A 939 -18.41 -25.56 19.86
CA ASP A 939 -19.82 -25.64 19.46
C ASP A 939 -19.99 -26.00 17.98
N ILE A 940 -19.03 -25.60 17.15
CA ILE A 940 -19.05 -25.90 15.72
C ILE A 940 -17.69 -26.43 15.28
N LYS A 941 -17.65 -27.70 14.91
CA LYS A 941 -16.46 -28.39 14.42
C LYS A 941 -16.62 -28.50 12.92
N MET A 942 -15.98 -27.60 12.18
CA MET A 942 -16.00 -27.60 10.72
C MET A 942 -14.84 -28.44 10.21
N GLY A 943 -15.02 -29.11 9.06
CA GLY A 943 -13.87 -29.62 8.32
C GLY A 943 -14.17 -29.88 6.84
N THR A 944 -13.12 -30.13 6.08
CA THR A 944 -13.21 -30.55 4.68
C THR A 944 -13.07 -32.07 4.53
N LEU A 945 -13.77 -32.64 3.54
CA LEU A 945 -13.61 -34.04 3.14
C LEU A 945 -12.48 -34.20 2.10
N SER A 946 -11.96 -33.10 1.55
CA SER A 946 -11.02 -33.07 0.42
C SER A 946 -9.53 -33.08 0.78
N LYS A 947 -9.18 -33.33 2.04
CA LYS A 947 -7.78 -33.39 2.52
C LYS A 947 -7.52 -34.80 3.07
N GLY A 948 -7.35 -34.96 4.38
CA GLY A 948 -7.11 -36.26 5.00
C GLY A 948 -8.17 -37.33 4.68
N LEU A 949 -9.45 -36.96 4.57
CA LEU A 949 -10.54 -37.90 4.24
C LEU A 949 -10.62 -38.29 2.74
N GLY A 950 -9.81 -37.69 1.87
CA GLY A 950 -9.55 -38.19 0.51
C GLY A 950 -10.68 -38.10 -0.52
N THR A 951 -11.75 -37.32 -0.29
CA THR A 951 -12.88 -37.18 -1.24
C THR A 951 -13.08 -35.72 -1.71
N CYS A 952 -14.31 -35.21 -1.76
CA CYS A 952 -14.60 -33.79 -1.93
C CYS A 952 -15.95 -33.45 -1.28
N GLY A 953 -15.97 -32.43 -0.45
CA GLY A 953 -17.11 -32.04 0.39
C GLY A 953 -16.66 -31.32 1.65
N GLY A 954 -17.58 -31.00 2.53
CA GLY A 954 -17.28 -30.49 3.87
C GLY A 954 -18.35 -30.90 4.88
N TYR A 955 -18.06 -30.72 6.17
CA TYR A 955 -18.98 -31.04 7.25
C TYR A 955 -19.01 -29.96 8.33
N LEU A 956 -20.11 -29.95 9.08
CA LEU A 956 -20.28 -29.24 10.34
C LEU A 956 -20.74 -30.25 11.39
N ALA A 957 -20.08 -30.33 12.54
CA ALA A 957 -20.50 -31.16 13.67
C ALA A 957 -20.64 -30.31 14.94
N GLY A 958 -21.61 -30.64 15.80
CA GLY A 958 -21.87 -29.85 17.01
C GLY A 958 -23.13 -30.27 17.77
N PRO A 959 -23.67 -29.40 18.64
CA PRO A 959 -24.97 -29.60 19.29
C PRO A 959 -26.10 -29.80 18.28
N ARG A 960 -27.01 -30.72 18.57
CA ARG A 960 -28.09 -31.11 17.65
C ARG A 960 -29.05 -29.97 17.36
N SER A 961 -29.24 -29.06 18.31
CA SER A 961 -30.01 -27.83 18.15
C SER A 961 -29.47 -26.91 17.05
N ILE A 962 -28.14 -26.75 16.97
CA ILE A 962 -27.47 -25.96 15.93
C ILE A 962 -27.56 -26.68 14.58
N ILE A 963 -27.20 -27.97 14.55
CA ILE A 963 -27.14 -28.76 13.32
C ILE A 963 -28.52 -28.90 12.64
N GLU A 964 -29.58 -29.18 13.41
CA GLU A 964 -30.93 -29.27 12.85
C GLU A 964 -31.50 -27.89 12.46
N TYR A 965 -31.13 -26.80 13.14
CA TYR A 965 -31.46 -25.46 12.66
C TYR A 965 -30.82 -25.20 11.29
N LEU A 966 -29.53 -25.49 11.14
CA LEU A 966 -28.80 -25.30 9.88
C LEU A 966 -29.37 -26.17 8.75
N ARG A 967 -29.77 -27.42 9.02
CA ARG A 967 -30.39 -28.34 8.04
C ARG A 967 -31.57 -27.74 7.27
N TYR A 968 -32.33 -26.83 7.89
CA TYR A 968 -33.50 -26.17 7.28
C TYR A 968 -33.29 -24.72 6.86
N ASN A 969 -32.21 -24.06 7.31
CA ASN A 969 -32.01 -22.61 7.11
C ASN A 969 -30.72 -22.24 6.36
N LEU A 970 -29.75 -23.15 6.24
CA LEU A 970 -28.44 -22.88 5.66
C LEU A 970 -28.46 -22.89 4.11
N PRO A 971 -28.27 -21.76 3.40
CA PRO A 971 -28.50 -21.69 1.95
C PRO A 971 -27.66 -22.65 1.11
N GLY A 972 -26.38 -22.82 1.43
CA GLY A 972 -25.47 -23.76 0.76
C GLY A 972 -25.78 -25.25 1.03
N PHE A 973 -26.77 -25.53 1.87
CA PHE A 973 -27.40 -26.85 2.01
C PHE A 973 -28.79 -26.88 1.35
N VAL A 974 -29.64 -25.89 1.66
CA VAL A 974 -31.05 -25.85 1.28
C VAL A 974 -31.25 -25.61 -0.23
N PHE A 975 -30.48 -24.71 -0.84
CA PHE A 975 -30.59 -24.34 -2.26
C PHE A 975 -29.49 -24.95 -3.14
N SER A 976 -28.52 -25.62 -2.54
CA SER A 976 -27.49 -26.38 -3.25
C SER A 976 -27.98 -27.79 -3.61
N VAL A 977 -27.21 -28.50 -4.43
CA VAL A 977 -27.32 -29.96 -4.60
C VAL A 977 -26.72 -30.68 -3.38
N GLY A 978 -27.11 -31.92 -3.11
CA GLY A 978 -26.37 -32.77 -2.17
C GLY A 978 -25.00 -33.20 -2.70
N ILE A 979 -24.06 -33.53 -1.81
CA ILE A 979 -22.79 -34.20 -2.13
C ILE A 979 -23.03 -35.45 -3.03
N SER A 980 -22.10 -35.77 -3.92
CA SER A 980 -22.22 -36.97 -4.76
C SER A 980 -22.15 -38.26 -3.92
N PRO A 981 -23.04 -39.25 -4.12
CA PRO A 981 -23.05 -40.51 -3.37
C PRO A 981 -21.70 -41.24 -3.25
N PRO A 982 -20.88 -41.45 -4.31
CA PRO A 982 -19.53 -41.98 -4.19
C PRO A 982 -18.64 -41.24 -3.18
N LEU A 983 -18.71 -39.90 -3.13
CA LEU A 983 -17.89 -39.09 -2.23
C LEU A 983 -18.36 -39.25 -0.78
N ALA A 984 -19.67 -39.34 -0.55
CA ALA A 984 -20.21 -39.65 0.77
C ALA A 984 -19.81 -41.05 1.25
N ALA A 985 -19.89 -42.08 0.39
CA ALA A 985 -19.51 -43.44 0.76
C ALA A 985 -18.00 -43.60 1.01
N GLY A 986 -17.14 -43.01 0.17
CA GLY A 986 -15.71 -43.00 0.42
C GLY A 986 -15.33 -42.29 1.73
N THR A 987 -16.02 -41.19 2.05
CA THR A 987 -15.80 -40.46 3.32
C THR A 987 -16.22 -41.28 4.53
N LEU A 988 -17.38 -41.95 4.45
CA LEU A 988 -17.89 -42.83 5.49
C LEU A 988 -16.90 -43.95 5.82
N GLU A 989 -16.31 -44.54 4.79
CA GLU A 989 -15.29 -45.57 4.98
C GLU A 989 -13.97 -45.00 5.53
N ALA A 990 -13.52 -43.83 5.06
CA ALA A 990 -12.32 -43.16 5.58
C ALA A 990 -12.42 -42.85 7.09
N ILE A 991 -13.59 -42.39 7.57
CA ILE A 991 -13.84 -42.16 9.00
C ILE A 991 -13.84 -43.48 9.77
N ARG A 992 -14.48 -44.53 9.23
CA ARG A 992 -14.49 -45.87 9.83
C ARG A 992 -13.10 -46.45 10.00
N LEU A 993 -12.23 -46.30 8.99
CA LEU A 993 -10.83 -46.72 9.03
C LEU A 993 -10.04 -45.96 10.10
N LEU A 994 -10.14 -44.62 10.15
CA LEU A 994 -9.43 -43.80 11.15
C LEU A 994 -9.81 -44.14 12.60
N ARG A 995 -11.08 -44.49 12.85
CA ARG A 995 -11.57 -44.91 14.16
C ARG A 995 -11.18 -46.34 14.55
N GLN A 996 -10.97 -47.22 13.55
CA GLN A 996 -10.64 -48.63 13.76
C GLN A 996 -9.13 -48.89 13.81
N ASP A 997 -8.34 -48.13 13.05
CA ASP A 997 -6.89 -48.30 12.92
C ASP A 997 -6.12 -47.00 13.25
N PRO A 998 -5.75 -46.79 14.53
CA PRO A 998 -4.87 -45.70 14.95
C PRO A 998 -3.47 -45.73 14.34
N SER A 999 -3.01 -46.84 13.74
CA SER A 999 -1.66 -46.93 13.18
C SER A 999 -1.47 -45.99 11.98
N ILE A 1000 -2.56 -45.71 11.25
CA ILE A 1000 -2.62 -44.74 10.15
C ILE A 1000 -2.09 -43.36 10.59
N ILE A 1001 -2.48 -42.90 11.77
CA ILE A 1001 -2.06 -41.61 12.32
C ILE A 1001 -0.67 -41.70 12.95
N GLN A 1002 -0.35 -42.80 13.63
CA GLN A 1002 0.99 -43.04 14.18
C GLN A 1002 2.08 -43.05 13.10
N SER A 1003 1.77 -43.54 11.89
CA SER A 1003 2.67 -43.46 10.73
C SER A 1003 2.89 -42.02 10.27
N LEU A 1004 1.84 -41.19 10.24
CA LEU A 1004 1.94 -39.76 9.93
C LEU A 1004 2.74 -38.99 10.99
N GLU A 1005 2.45 -39.21 12.27
CA GLU A 1005 3.19 -38.64 13.41
C GLU A 1005 4.67 -39.02 13.36
N THR A 1006 4.99 -40.27 13.02
CA THR A 1006 6.37 -40.74 12.84
C THR A 1006 7.07 -40.02 11.68
N ALA A 1007 6.39 -39.84 10.55
CA ALA A 1007 6.93 -39.12 9.39
C ALA A 1007 7.15 -37.62 9.69
N ILE A 1008 6.22 -36.95 10.36
CA ILE A 1008 6.34 -35.55 10.80
C ILE A 1008 7.56 -35.37 11.72
N ASN A 1009 7.63 -36.15 12.80
CA ASN A 1009 8.73 -36.07 13.77
C ASN A 1009 10.10 -36.36 13.11
N THR A 1010 10.14 -37.27 12.14
CA THR A 1010 11.35 -37.58 11.36
C THR A 1010 11.77 -36.41 10.47
N PHE A 1011 10.83 -35.75 9.80
CA PHE A 1011 11.10 -34.59 8.94
C PHE A 1011 11.65 -33.40 9.74
N VAL A 1012 11.00 -33.00 10.84
CA VAL A 1012 11.44 -31.88 11.68
C VAL A 1012 12.85 -32.13 12.24
N LYS A 1013 13.09 -33.33 12.80
CA LYS A 1013 14.40 -33.77 13.31
C LYS A 1013 15.50 -33.66 12.25
N GLU A 1014 15.26 -34.18 11.04
CA GLU A 1014 16.27 -34.21 9.98
C GLU A 1014 16.47 -32.84 9.29
N ALA A 1015 15.47 -31.96 9.33
CA ALA A 1015 15.58 -30.56 8.89
C ALA A 1015 16.38 -29.70 9.87
N HIS A 1016 16.10 -29.79 11.17
CA HIS A 1016 16.85 -29.05 12.22
C HIS A 1016 18.32 -29.49 12.30
N LYS A 1017 18.58 -30.80 12.15
CA LYS A 1017 19.93 -31.37 12.00
C LYS A 1017 20.73 -30.76 10.84
N ARG A 1018 20.03 -30.31 9.78
CA ARG A 1018 20.58 -29.61 8.60
C ARG A 1018 20.60 -28.08 8.74
N LYS A 1019 20.11 -27.53 9.85
CA LYS A 1019 19.92 -26.08 10.10
C LYS A 1019 18.98 -25.41 9.09
N LEU A 1020 17.94 -26.13 8.66
CA LEU A 1020 16.88 -25.56 7.83
C LEU A 1020 15.80 -24.96 8.74
N ASN A 1021 15.44 -23.69 8.49
CA ASN A 1021 14.42 -22.98 9.24
C ASN A 1021 13.02 -23.52 8.89
N THR A 1022 12.32 -24.10 9.87
CA THR A 1022 10.99 -24.74 9.71
C THR A 1022 9.80 -23.81 10.02
N CYS A 1023 10.01 -22.49 10.02
CA CYS A 1023 9.08 -21.49 10.57
C CYS A 1023 8.59 -21.88 11.98
N LEU A 1024 7.29 -22.09 12.16
CA LEU A 1024 6.64 -22.43 13.44
C LEU A 1024 6.24 -23.91 13.54
N ALA A 1025 6.49 -24.72 12.50
CA ALA A 1025 6.03 -26.10 12.43
C ALA A 1025 6.77 -27.04 13.40
N GLY A 1026 6.02 -27.97 14.00
CA GLY A 1026 6.58 -28.99 14.90
C GLY A 1026 5.81 -30.31 14.95
N HIS A 1027 4.47 -30.27 15.01
CA HIS A 1027 3.63 -31.47 15.22
C HIS A 1027 2.50 -31.64 14.18
N THR A 1028 2.56 -30.94 13.05
CA THR A 1028 1.54 -31.01 11.99
C THR A 1028 2.11 -31.57 10.69
N ALA A 1029 1.23 -32.00 9.79
CA ALA A 1029 1.59 -32.48 8.47
C ALA A 1029 2.11 -31.38 7.51
N ILE A 1030 2.18 -30.12 7.94
CA ILE A 1030 2.57 -28.98 7.13
C ILE A 1030 3.89 -28.44 7.69
N ILE A 1031 4.99 -28.63 6.96
CA ILE A 1031 6.31 -28.21 7.40
C ILE A 1031 6.92 -27.32 6.31
N PRO A 1032 6.84 -25.99 6.44
CA PRO A 1032 7.54 -25.09 5.52
C PRO A 1032 9.05 -25.15 5.77
N ILE A 1033 9.83 -24.93 4.71
CA ILE A 1033 11.23 -24.50 4.82
C ILE A 1033 11.33 -23.09 4.26
N LEU A 1034 11.81 -22.15 5.07
CA LEU A 1034 11.96 -20.74 4.68
C LEU A 1034 13.05 -20.60 3.59
N VAL A 1035 12.75 -19.86 2.51
CA VAL A 1035 13.66 -19.65 1.36
C VAL A 1035 14.02 -18.18 1.17
N GLY A 1036 13.14 -17.26 1.57
CA GLY A 1036 13.32 -15.83 1.36
C GLY A 1036 12.55 -15.36 0.13
N SER A 1037 13.22 -15.17 -1.02
CA SER A 1037 12.54 -14.63 -2.20
C SER A 1037 11.72 -15.67 -2.98
N ASP A 1038 10.66 -15.16 -3.59
CA ASP A 1038 9.64 -15.93 -4.29
C ASP A 1038 10.23 -16.65 -5.52
N GLU A 1039 11.17 -16.00 -6.21
CA GLU A 1039 11.87 -16.60 -7.35
C GLU A 1039 12.81 -17.73 -6.93
N ASN A 1040 13.44 -17.61 -5.76
CA ASN A 1040 14.24 -18.70 -5.18
C ASN A 1040 13.33 -19.88 -4.81
N ALA A 1041 12.13 -19.64 -4.27
CA ALA A 1041 11.16 -20.69 -3.96
C ALA A 1041 10.63 -21.38 -5.24
N PHE A 1042 10.33 -20.61 -6.30
CA PHE A 1042 9.96 -21.16 -7.61
C PHE A 1042 11.09 -21.97 -8.25
N LEU A 1043 12.34 -21.48 -8.18
CA LEU A 1043 13.50 -22.18 -8.72
C LEU A 1043 13.77 -23.50 -7.99
N LEU A 1044 13.83 -23.47 -6.66
CA LEU A 1044 14.08 -24.67 -5.85
C LEU A 1044 12.95 -25.69 -5.97
N SER A 1045 11.68 -25.27 -6.04
CA SER A 1045 10.54 -26.17 -6.30
C SER A 1045 10.70 -26.94 -7.62
N ASN A 1046 11.12 -26.26 -8.69
CA ASN A 1046 11.34 -26.90 -9.99
C ASN A 1046 12.61 -27.76 -10.01
N MET A 1047 13.73 -27.29 -9.44
CA MET A 1047 14.96 -28.08 -9.33
C MET A 1047 14.74 -29.36 -8.52
N LEU A 1048 13.99 -29.29 -7.42
CA LEU A 1048 13.55 -30.46 -6.66
C LEU A 1048 12.70 -31.40 -7.52
N ARG A 1049 11.73 -30.90 -8.29
CA ARG A 1049 10.91 -31.73 -9.18
C ARG A 1049 11.77 -32.47 -10.21
N HIS A 1050 12.78 -31.82 -10.79
CA HIS A 1050 13.76 -32.47 -11.68
C HIS A 1050 14.71 -33.45 -10.95
N LYS A 1051 14.99 -33.26 -9.65
CA LYS A 1051 15.66 -34.25 -8.77
C LYS A 1051 14.70 -35.36 -8.26
N GLY A 1052 13.43 -35.36 -8.67
CA GLY A 1052 12.41 -36.36 -8.31
C GLY A 1052 11.66 -36.09 -7.01
N VAL A 1053 11.53 -34.82 -6.61
CA VAL A 1053 10.85 -34.36 -5.37
C VAL A 1053 9.91 -33.19 -5.70
N PHE A 1054 8.60 -33.40 -5.68
CA PHE A 1054 7.63 -32.32 -5.81
C PHE A 1054 7.30 -31.72 -4.45
N VAL A 1055 7.60 -30.43 -4.28
CA VAL A 1055 7.12 -29.59 -3.19
C VAL A 1055 6.64 -28.24 -3.78
N PRO A 1056 5.39 -27.81 -3.50
CA PRO A 1056 4.88 -26.55 -4.01
C PRO A 1056 5.46 -25.35 -3.21
N PRO A 1057 5.74 -24.23 -3.88
CA PRO A 1057 6.14 -23.00 -3.20
C PRO A 1057 4.92 -22.26 -2.66
N ALA A 1058 4.98 -21.88 -1.38
CA ALA A 1058 4.05 -20.97 -0.73
C ALA A 1058 4.60 -19.53 -0.81
N VAL A 1059 3.76 -18.64 -1.34
CA VAL A 1059 4.06 -17.26 -1.75
C VAL A 1059 2.76 -16.42 -1.67
N PHE A 1060 2.83 -15.11 -1.42
CA PHE A 1060 1.67 -14.17 -1.36
C PHE A 1060 0.62 -14.36 -2.49
N PRO A 1061 -0.67 -14.07 -2.23
CA PRO A 1061 -1.26 -13.68 -0.95
C PRO A 1061 -1.44 -14.86 0.02
N ALA A 1062 -0.58 -15.89 -0.03
CA ALA A 1062 -0.47 -16.89 1.03
C ALA A 1062 0.63 -16.62 2.09
N VAL A 1063 1.76 -15.93 1.76
CA VAL A 1063 2.84 -15.62 2.73
C VAL A 1063 3.68 -14.35 2.40
N PRO A 1064 4.34 -13.70 3.39
CA PRO A 1064 5.06 -12.41 3.28
C PRO A 1064 6.16 -12.17 2.22
N LYS A 1065 6.41 -10.86 1.93
CA LYS A 1065 7.42 -10.36 0.97
C LYS A 1065 8.82 -10.82 1.37
N GLY A 1066 9.46 -11.63 0.55
CA GLY A 1066 10.78 -12.15 0.91
C GLY A 1066 10.76 -13.07 2.14
N LYS A 1067 9.61 -13.64 2.50
CA LYS A 1067 9.48 -14.81 3.40
C LYS A 1067 8.81 -16.00 2.69
N ALA A 1068 8.98 -16.12 1.38
CA ALA A 1068 8.55 -17.29 0.61
C ALA A 1068 9.18 -18.58 1.18
N ARG A 1069 8.43 -19.68 1.08
CA ARG A 1069 8.79 -20.96 1.71
C ARG A 1069 8.34 -22.15 0.86
N LEU A 1070 9.14 -23.21 0.84
CA LEU A 1070 8.74 -24.49 0.25
C LEU A 1070 7.91 -25.24 1.29
N ARG A 1071 6.62 -25.45 1.02
CA ARG A 1071 5.69 -25.99 2.02
C ARG A 1071 5.52 -27.49 1.82
N PHE A 1072 6.33 -28.27 2.53
CA PHE A 1072 6.29 -29.73 2.48
C PHE A 1072 5.05 -30.24 3.25
N CYS A 1073 4.11 -30.85 2.54
CA CYS A 1073 3.02 -31.61 3.12
C CYS A 1073 3.46 -33.06 3.32
N VAL A 1074 3.65 -33.48 4.57
CA VAL A 1074 3.96 -34.87 4.93
C VAL A 1074 2.67 -35.71 4.88
N VAL A 1075 2.80 -36.98 4.52
CA VAL A 1075 1.69 -37.96 4.52
C VAL A 1075 2.13 -39.28 5.15
N SER A 1076 1.19 -40.07 5.67
CA SER A 1076 1.42 -41.30 6.44
C SER A 1076 2.27 -42.39 5.76
N GLU A 1077 2.45 -42.30 4.45
CA GLU A 1077 3.19 -43.29 3.63
C GLU A 1077 4.64 -42.86 3.32
N HIS A 1078 5.04 -41.64 3.70
CA HIS A 1078 6.42 -41.16 3.60
C HIS A 1078 7.35 -41.88 4.58
N LYS A 1079 8.47 -42.38 4.06
CA LYS A 1079 9.50 -43.14 4.80
C LYS A 1079 10.69 -42.24 5.16
N GLU A 1080 11.48 -42.62 6.17
CA GLU A 1080 12.65 -41.84 6.63
C GLU A 1080 13.65 -41.60 5.48
N GLU A 1081 13.85 -42.56 4.58
CA GLU A 1081 14.75 -42.43 3.43
C GLU A 1081 14.22 -41.45 2.36
N GLN A 1082 12.90 -41.36 2.18
CA GLN A 1082 12.27 -40.41 1.25
C GLN A 1082 12.38 -38.98 1.79
N ILE A 1083 12.17 -38.82 3.11
CA ILE A 1083 12.32 -37.54 3.84
C ILE A 1083 13.76 -37.05 3.79
N ILE A 1084 14.72 -37.92 4.11
CA ILE A 1084 16.16 -37.62 4.06
C ILE A 1084 16.56 -37.21 2.63
N ARG A 1085 16.18 -38.00 1.61
CA ARG A 1085 16.44 -37.66 0.20
C ARG A 1085 15.85 -36.31 -0.20
N ALA A 1086 14.66 -35.95 0.26
CA ALA A 1086 14.02 -34.67 -0.08
C ALA A 1086 14.75 -33.47 0.52
N LEU A 1087 15.20 -33.59 1.78
CA LEU A 1087 15.97 -32.54 2.46
C LEU A 1087 17.40 -32.41 1.92
N ASP A 1088 18.04 -33.53 1.56
CA ASP A 1088 19.37 -33.51 0.93
C ASP A 1088 19.30 -32.95 -0.50
N ALA A 1089 18.30 -33.32 -1.29
CA ALA A 1089 18.07 -32.74 -2.62
C ALA A 1089 17.76 -31.22 -2.58
N LEU A 1090 17.19 -30.71 -1.48
CA LEU A 1090 16.98 -29.28 -1.26
C LEU A 1090 18.30 -28.55 -0.98
N LEU A 1091 19.18 -29.13 -0.16
CA LEU A 1091 20.52 -28.58 0.07
C LEU A 1091 21.36 -28.61 -1.20
N GLU A 1092 21.35 -29.71 -1.96
CA GLU A 1092 22.00 -29.79 -3.27
C GLU A 1092 21.47 -28.71 -4.24
N ALA A 1093 20.14 -28.56 -4.35
CA ALA A 1093 19.56 -27.57 -5.24
C ALA A 1093 19.89 -26.13 -4.81
N ALA A 1094 19.98 -25.86 -3.50
CA ALA A 1094 20.39 -24.57 -2.97
C ALA A 1094 21.87 -24.27 -3.25
N GLU A 1095 22.77 -25.26 -3.08
CA GLU A 1095 24.19 -25.12 -3.42
C GLU A 1095 24.41 -24.95 -4.93
N GLU A 1096 23.76 -25.77 -5.77
CA GLU A 1096 23.77 -25.67 -7.23
C GLU A 1096 23.28 -24.30 -7.74
N ALA A 1097 22.26 -23.72 -7.09
CA ALA A 1097 21.71 -22.41 -7.43
C ALA A 1097 22.45 -21.22 -6.79
N GLY A 1098 23.39 -21.46 -5.88
CA GLY A 1098 24.04 -20.42 -5.09
C GLY A 1098 23.14 -19.71 -4.07
N ILE A 1099 22.02 -20.35 -3.69
CA ILE A 1099 21.03 -19.82 -2.74
C ILE A 1099 21.46 -20.16 -1.32
N THR A 1100 21.71 -19.14 -0.49
CA THR A 1100 21.84 -19.33 0.96
C THR A 1100 20.46 -19.35 1.60
N LEU A 1101 20.03 -20.52 2.08
CA LEU A 1101 18.78 -20.65 2.83
C LEU A 1101 18.90 -19.98 4.22
N PRO A 1102 17.86 -19.25 4.70
CA PRO A 1102 17.81 -18.75 6.06
C PRO A 1102 17.92 -19.86 7.12
N ALA A 1103 18.61 -19.53 8.22
CA ALA A 1103 18.78 -20.39 9.41
C ALA A 1103 17.66 -20.19 10.44
#